data_AF-A0A8V0XE28-F1
#
_entry.id   AF-A0A8V0XE28-F1
#
_cell.length_a   1.000
_cell.length_b   1.000
_cell.length_c   1.000
_cell.angle_alpha   90.00
_cell.angle_beta   90.00
_cell.angle_gamma   90.00
#
_symmetry.space_group_name_H-M   'P 1'
#
loop_
_entity.id
_entity.type
_entity.pdbx_description
1 polymer ?
#
loop_
_entity_poly.entity_id
_entity_poly.type
_entity_poly.pdbx_seq_one_letter_code
_entity_poly.pdbx_strand_id
1 'polypeptide(L)'
;MTVKLDFEECLRDSPWFRAAVEEAEAEVSELETQLEKVLKLGGAVLEAGRQLVGSSRALAVGLREMGGAPRRDPLLKEALEKLCDSLEQMMDGHEVPKPRPFPLSPSPSPLPSPPRAPPPPKIQSPHPQELQDSTERALRRHLHGLMEGCRVVRGSRRERGRAVEALGAALQHHAEVPRRRPHEAQEAAAAMGGARGVARARGLDHVMQLNVMQDKQKTEMLQFALSLLAAHASFFSHGHTAAASSQPFRTSLGTQLEQMELEAARRHRDLEQRHALLLQQDLTQEVVDVASGGAGPDAPPMEGYLYKRASNAFRTWSRRWFSIQSNQLVYHKRAQDPPTVVVPDLRLCTVKPCPELERRFCFEVVSPNKSCVLQADSAGQQRAWVSAVQSSIASAFSQDPPPGPTGPPGSTSGSGGSHGGREVLGQILGLEGNGNCCECSAPDPAWASVNLGITLCIECSGIHRSLGVHFSKVRSLTLDTWEPELVKLMCELGNRTLNRIYEARVEEMGVKKPHPECSRVQREDWIRAKYVEKKFVTRLPGAWPKKPRPPRHVSRGSPAPRGSQATEPEPPPSLHPGALLYWGAQHRRLPAMADALAHGADPGWANVAEEHRTPLLQAVAVNSLLGCEFLLQNGANVNQRDSRGRGPLHHATMLGHTGLVCLFLKRGADINAVDAEGKDALTIAMELANADIVTLLRLAKMRELDVAQGQTGDDTYLDIFRDISLMASDNPEKLTRAPSKHSTL
;
A
#
# COMPACT_ATOMS: atom_id res chain seq x y z
N MET A 1 -44.27 47.52 -22.69
CA MET A 1 -43.43 48.63 -22.16
C MET A 1 -43.52 49.76 -23.15
N THR A 2 -44.30 50.78 -22.82
CA THR A 2 -44.90 51.67 -23.83
C THR A 2 -44.72 53.17 -23.55
N VAL A 3 -43.85 53.55 -22.62
CA VAL A 3 -43.55 54.97 -22.39
C VAL A 3 -42.05 55.13 -22.11
N LYS A 4 -41.32 55.70 -23.07
CA LYS A 4 -39.97 56.24 -22.78
C LYS A 4 -40.16 57.46 -21.89
N LEU A 5 -39.40 57.53 -20.81
CA LEU A 5 -39.47 58.66 -19.89
C LEU A 5 -38.90 59.90 -20.58
N ASP A 6 -39.70 60.95 -20.67
CA ASP A 6 -39.33 62.18 -21.36
C ASP A 6 -38.49 63.11 -20.46
N PHE A 7 -37.43 63.68 -21.03
CA PHE A 7 -36.56 64.62 -20.35
C PHE A 7 -37.25 65.96 -20.07
N GLU A 8 -38.19 66.39 -20.93
CA GLU A 8 -38.91 67.65 -20.71
C GLU A 8 -39.86 67.56 -19.50
N GLU A 9 -40.59 66.45 -19.38
CA GLU A 9 -41.44 66.17 -18.22
C GLU A 9 -40.63 65.99 -16.92
N CYS A 10 -39.39 65.48 -17.02
CA CYS A 10 -38.47 65.43 -15.86
C CYS A 10 -38.16 66.82 -15.30
N LEU A 11 -38.08 67.85 -16.14
CA LEU A 11 -37.83 69.23 -15.69
C LEU A 11 -39.08 69.90 -15.11
N ARG A 12 -40.27 69.45 -15.53
CA ARG A 12 -41.57 69.87 -15.02
C ARG A 12 -41.95 69.20 -13.70
N ASP A 13 -41.44 68.00 -13.46
CA ASP A 13 -41.62 67.22 -12.23
C ASP A 13 -43.10 67.00 -11.88
N SER A 14 -43.89 66.64 -12.90
CA SER A 14 -45.33 66.43 -12.76
C SER A 14 -45.64 65.18 -11.92
N PRO A 15 -46.76 65.14 -11.17
CA PRO A 15 -47.16 63.95 -10.40
C PRO A 15 -47.28 62.69 -11.28
N TRP A 16 -47.75 62.86 -12.51
CA TRP A 16 -47.87 61.78 -13.50
C TRP A 16 -46.49 61.25 -13.93
N PHE A 17 -45.52 62.14 -14.14
CA PHE A 17 -44.14 61.75 -14.42
C PHE A 17 -43.50 60.99 -13.25
N ARG A 18 -43.71 61.44 -12.02
CA ARG A 18 -43.23 60.73 -10.83
C ARG A 18 -43.80 59.31 -10.72
N ALA A 19 -45.10 59.14 -10.99
CA ALA A 19 -45.73 57.82 -11.03
C ALA A 19 -45.09 56.91 -12.10
N ALA A 20 -44.80 57.44 -13.30
CA ALA A 20 -44.14 56.69 -14.36
C ALA A 20 -42.70 56.28 -14.01
N VAL A 21 -41.97 57.15 -13.29
CA VAL A 21 -40.63 56.82 -12.76
C VAL A 21 -40.72 55.73 -11.69
N GLU A 22 -41.68 55.81 -10.77
CA GLU A 22 -41.89 54.78 -9.73
C GLU A 22 -42.23 53.41 -10.34
N GLU A 23 -43.07 53.38 -11.39
CA GLU A 23 -43.37 52.15 -12.13
C GLU A 23 -42.11 51.56 -12.79
N ALA A 24 -41.32 52.38 -13.49
CA ALA A 24 -40.07 51.93 -14.11
C ALA A 24 -39.04 51.46 -13.07
N GLU A 25 -38.95 52.11 -11.90
CA GLU A 25 -38.10 51.67 -10.79
C GLU A 25 -38.54 50.32 -10.23
N ALA A 26 -39.85 50.08 -10.11
CA ALA A 26 -40.40 48.80 -9.65
C ALA A 26 -40.08 47.66 -10.63
N GLU A 27 -40.21 47.90 -11.93
CA GLU A 27 -39.83 46.93 -12.98
C GLU A 27 -38.35 46.54 -12.90
N VAL A 28 -37.45 47.51 -12.70
CA VAL A 28 -36.01 47.24 -12.54
C VAL A 28 -35.72 46.42 -11.28
N SER A 29 -36.42 46.69 -10.18
CA SER A 29 -36.26 45.93 -8.93
C SER A 29 -36.73 44.49 -9.05
N GLU A 30 -37.83 44.25 -9.76
CA GLU A 30 -38.32 42.92 -10.08
C GLU A 30 -37.34 42.18 -11.00
N LEU A 31 -36.82 42.86 -12.03
CA LEU A 31 -35.81 42.32 -12.93
C LEU A 31 -34.52 41.91 -12.18
N GLU A 32 -34.01 42.74 -11.26
CA GLU A 32 -32.83 42.41 -10.43
C GLU A 32 -33.05 41.09 -9.66
N THR A 33 -34.22 40.93 -9.04
CA THR A 33 -34.58 39.71 -8.30
C THR A 33 -34.67 38.48 -9.20
N GLN A 34 -35.26 38.63 -10.39
CA GLN A 34 -35.36 37.55 -11.37
C GLN A 34 -33.99 37.14 -11.92
N LEU A 35 -33.12 38.11 -12.20
CA LEU A 35 -31.76 37.87 -12.69
C LEU A 35 -30.91 37.12 -11.65
N GLU A 36 -30.99 37.49 -10.36
CA GLU A 36 -30.31 36.76 -9.28
C GLU A 36 -30.74 35.29 -9.22
N LYS A 37 -32.04 35.03 -9.36
CA LYS A 37 -32.58 33.67 -9.40
C LYS A 37 -32.04 32.89 -10.60
N VAL A 38 -32.02 33.49 -11.79
CA VAL A 38 -31.51 32.83 -13.01
C VAL A 38 -30.00 32.57 -12.93
N LEU A 39 -29.22 33.52 -12.42
CA LEU A 39 -27.77 33.34 -12.20
C LEU A 39 -27.48 32.19 -11.23
N LYS A 40 -28.25 32.10 -10.13
CA LYS A 40 -28.13 30.99 -9.17
C LYS A 40 -28.44 29.64 -9.83
N LEU A 41 -29.49 29.56 -10.62
CA LEU A 41 -29.85 28.35 -11.36
C LEU A 41 -28.79 27.99 -12.42
N GLY A 42 -28.26 28.99 -13.15
CA GLY A 42 -27.17 28.81 -14.11
C GLY A 42 -25.90 28.25 -13.45
N GLY A 43 -25.54 28.75 -12.26
CA GLY A 43 -24.44 28.19 -11.48
C GLY A 43 -24.66 26.73 -11.08
N ALA A 44 -25.88 26.36 -10.67
CA ALA A 44 -26.22 24.98 -10.34
C ALA A 44 -26.13 24.04 -11.55
N VAL A 45 -26.53 24.50 -12.74
CA VAL A 45 -26.39 23.73 -14.00
C VAL A 45 -24.92 23.49 -14.34
N LEU A 46 -24.06 24.49 -14.18
CA LEU A 46 -22.62 24.34 -14.42
C LEU A 46 -21.97 23.34 -13.46
N GLU A 47 -22.33 23.39 -12.18
CA GLU A 47 -21.80 22.47 -11.17
C GLU A 47 -22.24 21.02 -11.43
N ALA A 48 -23.53 20.80 -11.71
CA ALA A 48 -24.04 19.49 -12.08
C ALA A 48 -23.36 18.94 -13.36
N GLY A 49 -23.08 19.82 -14.33
CA GLY A 49 -22.33 19.49 -15.52
C GLY A 49 -20.91 18.99 -15.21
N ARG A 50 -20.15 19.71 -14.38
CA ARG A 50 -18.79 19.30 -13.96
C ARG A 50 -18.81 17.95 -13.24
N GLN A 51 -19.77 17.75 -12.35
CA GLN A 51 -19.92 16.49 -11.62
C GLN A 51 -20.21 15.31 -12.55
N LEU A 52 -21.06 15.51 -13.58
CA LEU A 52 -21.35 14.48 -14.58
C LEU A 52 -20.09 14.05 -15.34
N VAL A 53 -19.29 15.01 -15.82
CA VAL A 53 -18.03 14.74 -16.53
C VAL A 53 -17.03 14.02 -15.62
N GLY A 54 -16.83 14.54 -14.41
CA GLY A 54 -15.89 13.94 -13.45
C GLY A 54 -16.25 12.50 -13.08
N SER A 55 -17.54 12.24 -12.80
CA SER A 55 -18.03 10.90 -12.47
C SER A 55 -17.92 9.94 -13.65
N SER A 56 -18.17 10.43 -14.86
CA SER A 56 -18.12 9.61 -16.09
C SER A 56 -16.67 9.27 -16.48
N ARG A 57 -15.70 10.18 -16.28
CA ARG A 57 -14.27 9.88 -16.43
C ARG A 57 -13.80 8.85 -15.39
N ALA A 58 -14.24 8.97 -14.14
CA ALA A 58 -13.92 7.99 -13.10
C ALA A 58 -14.46 6.59 -13.43
N LEU A 59 -15.67 6.50 -13.99
CA LEU A 59 -16.24 5.25 -14.49
C LEU A 59 -15.37 4.64 -15.59
N ALA A 60 -14.93 5.44 -16.58
CA ALA A 60 -14.07 4.97 -17.66
C ALA A 60 -12.73 4.41 -17.14
N VAL A 61 -12.11 5.05 -16.15
CA VAL A 61 -10.88 4.54 -15.50
C VAL A 61 -11.15 3.20 -14.81
N GLY A 62 -12.22 3.09 -14.03
CA GLY A 62 -12.58 1.82 -13.36
C GLY A 62 -12.84 0.68 -14.34
N LEU A 63 -13.45 0.96 -15.50
CA LEU A 63 -13.63 -0.02 -16.57
C LEU A 63 -12.30 -0.45 -17.21
N ARG A 64 -11.34 0.47 -17.41
CA ARG A 64 -10.00 0.11 -17.91
C ARG A 64 -9.20 -0.74 -16.92
N GLU A 65 -9.24 -0.41 -15.63
CA GLU A 65 -8.61 -1.20 -14.56
C GLU A 65 -9.20 -2.62 -14.51
N MET A 66 -10.52 -2.73 -14.66
CA MET A 66 -11.20 -4.00 -14.74
C MET A 66 -10.71 -4.84 -15.93
N GLY A 67 -10.35 -4.24 -17.07
CA GLY A 67 -9.76 -4.93 -18.23
C GLY A 67 -8.29 -5.34 -18.07
N GLY A 68 -7.53 -4.68 -17.19
CA GLY A 68 -6.07 -4.82 -17.08
C GLY A 68 -5.54 -6.01 -16.24
N ALA A 69 -6.41 -6.83 -15.66
CA ALA A 69 -5.97 -7.92 -14.76
C ALA A 69 -5.23 -9.05 -15.53
N PRO A 70 -4.15 -9.64 -14.96
CA PRO A 70 -3.18 -10.51 -15.66
C PRO A 70 -3.71 -11.88 -16.14
N ARG A 71 -5.00 -12.17 -15.97
CA ARG A 71 -5.65 -13.43 -16.40
C ARG A 71 -6.94 -13.21 -17.21
N ARG A 72 -7.23 -11.97 -17.63
CA ARG A 72 -8.47 -11.66 -18.35
C ARG A 72 -8.32 -11.85 -19.85
N ASP A 73 -9.47 -12.07 -20.48
CA ASP A 73 -9.60 -12.27 -21.90
C ASP A 73 -9.15 -11.01 -22.68
N PRO A 74 -8.29 -11.14 -23.71
CA PRO A 74 -7.82 -10.02 -24.51
C PRO A 74 -8.95 -9.28 -25.25
N LEU A 75 -10.02 -9.98 -25.66
CA LEU A 75 -11.19 -9.38 -26.31
C LEU A 75 -11.95 -8.47 -25.34
N LEU A 76 -12.08 -8.90 -24.07
CA LEU A 76 -12.70 -8.08 -23.03
C LEU A 76 -11.91 -6.80 -22.78
N LYS A 77 -10.58 -6.89 -22.76
CA LYS A 77 -9.71 -5.72 -22.61
C LYS A 77 -9.89 -4.74 -23.77
N GLU A 78 -9.80 -5.22 -25.01
CA GLU A 78 -9.96 -4.38 -26.20
C GLU A 78 -11.36 -3.73 -26.28
N ALA A 79 -12.39 -4.48 -25.92
CA ALA A 79 -13.76 -3.97 -25.90
C ALA A 79 -13.96 -2.87 -24.85
N LEU A 80 -13.41 -3.05 -23.64
CA LEU A 80 -13.48 -2.04 -22.58
C LEU A 80 -12.66 -0.79 -22.93
N GLU A 81 -11.49 -0.94 -23.54
CA GLU A 81 -10.68 0.20 -24.00
C GLU A 81 -11.45 1.04 -25.05
N LYS A 82 -11.99 0.40 -26.09
CA LYS A 82 -12.79 1.08 -27.12
C LYS A 82 -14.07 1.74 -26.58
N LEU A 83 -14.73 1.11 -25.61
CA LEU A 83 -15.87 1.71 -24.90
C LEU A 83 -15.46 2.96 -24.13
N CYS A 84 -14.35 2.90 -23.39
CA CYS A 84 -13.85 4.02 -22.60
C CYS A 84 -13.42 5.19 -23.49
N ASP A 85 -12.74 4.92 -24.60
CA ASP A 85 -12.32 5.93 -25.56
C ASP A 85 -13.53 6.63 -26.20
N SER A 86 -14.58 5.87 -26.54
CA SER A 86 -15.83 6.44 -27.06
C SER A 86 -16.57 7.29 -26.01
N LEU A 87 -16.62 6.85 -24.76
CA LEU A 87 -17.18 7.62 -23.65
C LEU A 87 -16.41 8.93 -23.43
N GLU A 88 -15.07 8.87 -23.48
CA GLU A 88 -14.22 10.06 -23.35
C GLU A 88 -14.41 11.04 -24.50
N GLN A 89 -14.49 10.58 -25.75
CA GLN A 89 -14.78 11.44 -26.90
C GLN A 89 -16.15 12.14 -26.81
N MET A 90 -17.15 11.46 -26.24
CA MET A 90 -18.46 12.08 -25.97
C MET A 90 -18.38 13.12 -24.84
N MET A 91 -17.51 12.90 -23.84
CA MET A 91 -17.30 13.83 -22.73
C MET A 91 -16.41 15.02 -23.08
N ASP A 92 -15.49 14.90 -24.03
CA ASP A 92 -14.59 15.99 -24.43
C ASP A 92 -15.35 17.17 -25.08
N GLY A 93 -16.64 17.00 -25.43
CA GLY A 93 -17.54 18.11 -25.75
C GLY A 93 -17.96 18.97 -24.54
N HIS A 94 -17.56 18.62 -23.32
CA HIS A 94 -17.91 19.32 -22.08
C HIS A 94 -16.78 20.14 -21.43
N GLU A 95 -15.48 19.98 -21.75
CA GLU A 95 -14.34 20.61 -21.01
C GLU A 95 -13.06 20.91 -21.83
N VAL A 96 -12.28 21.90 -21.34
CA VAL A 96 -11.05 22.49 -21.92
C VAL A 96 -9.84 21.53 -21.95
N PRO A 97 -9.03 21.49 -23.04
CA PRO A 97 -7.70 20.88 -23.00
C PRO A 97 -6.71 21.77 -22.24
N LYS A 98 -6.02 21.21 -21.23
CA LYS A 98 -4.86 21.88 -20.60
C LYS A 98 -3.85 22.28 -21.68
N PRO A 99 -3.29 23.51 -21.66
CA PRO A 99 -2.26 23.89 -22.61
C PRO A 99 -1.05 22.97 -22.43
N ARG A 100 -0.71 22.21 -23.48
CA ARG A 100 0.57 21.49 -23.53
C ARG A 100 1.68 22.55 -23.57
N PRO A 101 2.76 22.40 -22.79
CA PRO A 101 3.91 23.28 -22.91
C PRO A 101 4.52 23.13 -24.30
N PHE A 102 4.65 24.24 -25.03
CA PHE A 102 5.30 24.28 -26.33
C PHE A 102 6.77 23.85 -26.20
N PRO A 103 7.29 22.96 -27.08
CA PRO A 103 8.72 22.75 -27.19
C PRO A 103 9.38 23.98 -27.83
N LEU A 104 10.51 24.38 -27.26
CA LEU A 104 11.36 25.49 -27.70
C LEU A 104 11.73 25.37 -29.18
N SER A 105 11.55 26.46 -29.92
CA SER A 105 11.97 26.64 -31.31
C SER A 105 13.50 26.68 -31.48
N PRO A 106 14.07 26.16 -32.57
CA PRO A 106 15.36 26.59 -33.07
C PRO A 106 15.25 27.73 -34.11
N SER A 107 16.38 28.42 -34.27
CA SER A 107 16.67 29.69 -34.95
C SER A 107 16.56 29.69 -36.50
N PRO A 108 16.67 30.86 -37.19
CA PRO A 108 16.04 31.14 -38.48
C PRO A 108 17.01 31.11 -39.68
N SER A 109 16.46 31.05 -40.91
CA SER A 109 16.90 31.70 -42.19
C SER A 109 16.01 31.22 -43.38
N PRO A 110 16.01 31.84 -44.59
CA PRO A 110 15.34 33.11 -44.90
C PRO A 110 14.38 33.05 -46.14
N LEU A 111 13.41 33.98 -46.15
CA LEU A 111 12.63 34.57 -47.28
C LEU A 111 11.89 33.65 -48.29
N PRO A 112 10.65 34.03 -48.66
CA PRO A 112 10.45 34.59 -50.01
C PRO A 112 9.45 35.78 -50.09
N SER A 113 9.33 36.29 -51.31
CA SER A 113 8.81 37.58 -51.80
C SER A 113 7.26 37.62 -52.06
N PRO A 114 6.73 38.65 -52.78
CA PRO A 114 5.77 39.68 -52.32
C PRO A 114 4.26 39.31 -52.50
N PRO A 115 3.29 40.15 -52.06
CA PRO A 115 1.98 39.69 -51.61
C PRO A 115 0.98 39.51 -52.75
N ARG A 116 0.18 38.45 -52.67
CA ARG A 116 -1.03 38.25 -53.48
C ARG A 116 -2.27 38.50 -52.60
N ALA A 117 -3.28 39.16 -53.18
CA ALA A 117 -4.49 39.66 -52.54
C ALA A 117 -5.19 38.65 -51.60
N PRO A 118 -5.84 39.13 -50.50
CA PRO A 118 -6.47 38.24 -49.54
C PRO A 118 -7.68 37.53 -50.18
N PRO A 119 -7.81 36.20 -50.03
CA PRO A 119 -9.06 35.52 -50.33
C PRO A 119 -10.14 35.89 -49.29
N PRO A 120 -11.44 35.73 -49.62
CA PRO A 120 -12.52 36.03 -48.69
C PRO A 120 -12.38 35.22 -47.40
N PRO A 121 -12.89 35.72 -46.26
CA PRO A 121 -12.71 35.06 -44.98
C PRO A 121 -13.27 33.64 -45.07
N LYS A 122 -12.38 32.65 -44.98
CA LYS A 122 -12.76 31.28 -44.69
C LYS A 122 -13.51 31.34 -43.37
N ILE A 123 -14.81 31.03 -43.42
CA ILE A 123 -15.60 30.69 -42.25
C ILE A 123 -14.84 29.53 -41.59
N GLN A 124 -14.08 29.85 -40.54
CA GLN A 124 -13.47 28.83 -39.70
C GLN A 124 -14.64 27.99 -39.19
N SER A 125 -14.63 26.71 -39.53
CA SER A 125 -15.51 25.72 -38.93
C SER A 125 -15.44 25.90 -37.41
N PRO A 126 -16.58 26.06 -36.72
CA PRO A 126 -16.56 26.32 -35.29
C PRO A 126 -15.91 25.11 -34.63
N HIS A 127 -14.74 25.33 -34.03
CA HIS A 127 -14.18 24.43 -33.05
C HIS A 127 -15.30 24.11 -32.04
N PRO A 128 -15.54 22.85 -31.62
CA PRO A 128 -16.62 22.52 -30.71
C PRO A 128 -16.47 23.40 -29.46
N GLN A 129 -17.36 24.38 -29.31
CA GLN A 129 -17.33 25.25 -28.14
C GLN A 129 -18.08 24.54 -27.04
N GLU A 130 -17.33 24.16 -26.02
CA GLU A 130 -17.73 23.36 -24.86
C GLU A 130 -18.98 23.95 -24.18
N LEU A 131 -19.94 23.08 -23.84
CA LEU A 131 -21.26 23.50 -23.34
C LEU A 131 -21.14 24.36 -22.07
N GLN A 132 -20.28 23.95 -21.13
CA GLN A 132 -20.11 24.60 -19.83
C GLN A 132 -19.48 25.99 -20.01
N ASP A 133 -18.37 26.06 -20.74
CA ASP A 133 -17.66 27.31 -21.03
C ASP A 133 -18.49 28.31 -21.84
N SER A 134 -19.26 27.82 -22.81
CA SER A 134 -20.17 28.66 -23.59
C SER A 134 -21.30 29.20 -22.70
N THR A 135 -21.87 28.35 -21.85
CA THR A 135 -22.93 28.75 -20.90
C THR A 135 -22.41 29.73 -19.86
N GLU A 136 -21.23 29.50 -19.27
CA GLU A 136 -20.61 30.40 -18.30
C GLU A 136 -20.28 31.76 -18.92
N ARG A 137 -19.72 31.78 -20.15
CA ARG A 137 -19.47 33.04 -20.88
C ARG A 137 -20.75 33.79 -21.18
N ALA A 138 -21.84 33.11 -21.54
CA ALA A 138 -23.14 33.73 -21.79
C ALA A 138 -23.74 34.33 -20.51
N LEU A 139 -23.67 33.63 -19.37
CA LEU A 139 -24.09 34.14 -18.06
C LEU A 139 -23.29 35.39 -17.65
N ARG A 140 -21.96 35.34 -17.82
CA ARG A 140 -21.05 36.46 -17.49
C ARG A 140 -21.23 37.68 -18.39
N ARG A 141 -21.44 37.50 -19.70
CA ARG A 141 -21.60 38.64 -20.61
C ARG A 141 -22.95 39.31 -20.46
N HIS A 142 -24.03 38.53 -20.49
CA HIS A 142 -25.37 39.08 -20.65
C HIS A 142 -26.05 39.33 -19.30
N LEU A 143 -26.18 38.30 -18.46
CA LEU A 143 -26.94 38.42 -17.21
C LEU A 143 -26.18 39.21 -16.13
N HIS A 144 -24.87 38.98 -15.98
CA HIS A 144 -24.04 39.80 -15.09
C HIS A 144 -23.93 41.26 -15.58
N GLY A 145 -23.91 41.49 -16.90
CA GLY A 145 -23.96 42.83 -17.48
C GLY A 145 -25.27 43.56 -17.15
N LEU A 146 -26.41 42.87 -17.21
CA LEU A 146 -27.70 43.42 -16.80
C LEU A 146 -27.78 43.69 -15.29
N MET A 147 -27.23 42.79 -14.46
CA MET A 147 -27.12 43.02 -13.01
C MET A 147 -26.33 44.29 -12.69
N GLU A 148 -25.24 44.53 -13.41
CA GLU A 148 -24.47 45.77 -13.24
C GLU A 148 -25.28 47.00 -13.67
N GLY A 149 -26.06 46.89 -14.75
CA GLY A 149 -27.03 47.92 -15.14
C GLY A 149 -28.05 48.25 -14.05
N CYS A 150 -28.63 47.24 -13.39
CA CYS A 150 -29.56 47.42 -12.27
C CYS A 150 -28.91 48.16 -11.10
N ARG A 151 -27.64 47.84 -10.78
CA ARG A 151 -26.87 48.53 -9.74
C ARG A 151 -26.65 50.00 -10.05
N VAL A 152 -26.36 50.35 -11.31
CA VAL A 152 -26.20 51.74 -11.77
C VAL A 152 -27.52 52.52 -11.63
N VAL A 153 -28.65 51.93 -12.02
CA VAL A 153 -29.98 52.54 -11.84
C VAL A 153 -30.28 52.78 -10.35
N ARG A 154 -30.01 51.79 -9.49
CA ARG A 154 -30.18 51.92 -8.03
C ARG A 154 -29.28 53.01 -7.43
N GLY A 155 -28.05 53.15 -7.92
CA GLY A 155 -27.13 54.21 -7.53
C GLY A 155 -27.68 55.59 -7.87
N SER A 156 -28.07 55.79 -9.14
CA SER A 156 -28.64 57.06 -9.61
C SER A 156 -29.94 57.42 -8.89
N ARG A 157 -30.80 56.44 -8.54
CA ARG A 157 -32.00 56.65 -7.71
C ARG A 157 -31.68 57.26 -6.35
N ARG A 158 -30.66 56.75 -5.66
CA ARG A 158 -30.22 57.27 -4.35
C ARG A 158 -29.68 58.68 -4.44
N GLU A 159 -28.96 59.00 -5.51
CA GLU A 159 -28.46 60.36 -5.75
C GLU A 159 -29.59 61.35 -6.05
N ARG A 160 -30.55 60.95 -6.90
CA ARG A 160 -31.76 61.72 -7.18
C ARG A 160 -32.56 61.99 -5.90
N GLY A 161 -32.81 60.96 -5.09
CA GLY A 161 -33.54 61.10 -3.82
C GLY A 161 -32.93 62.15 -2.89
N ARG A 162 -31.61 62.08 -2.66
CA ARG A 162 -30.88 63.07 -1.85
C ARG A 162 -30.99 64.49 -2.41
N ALA A 163 -30.90 64.64 -3.74
CA ALA A 163 -31.01 65.95 -4.38
C ALA A 163 -32.44 66.53 -4.28
N VAL A 164 -33.48 65.69 -4.39
CA VAL A 164 -34.88 66.09 -4.23
C VAL A 164 -35.19 66.47 -2.78
N GLU A 165 -34.69 65.73 -1.80
CA GLU A 165 -34.82 66.08 -0.37
C GLU A 165 -34.19 67.45 -0.06
N ALA A 166 -32.96 67.69 -0.55
CA ALA A 166 -32.28 68.97 -0.40
C ALA A 166 -33.04 70.14 -1.06
N LEU A 167 -33.63 69.90 -2.23
CA LEU A 167 -34.50 70.88 -2.89
C LEU A 167 -35.78 71.15 -2.06
N GLY A 168 -36.40 70.12 -1.50
CA GLY A 168 -37.56 70.26 -0.61
C GLY A 168 -37.27 71.16 0.60
N ALA A 169 -36.13 70.95 1.26
CA ALA A 169 -35.69 71.78 2.37
C ALA A 169 -35.42 73.24 1.95
N ALA A 170 -34.77 73.45 0.80
CA ALA A 170 -34.49 74.79 0.27
C ALA A 170 -35.78 75.54 -0.14
N LEU A 171 -36.77 74.83 -0.70
CA LEU A 171 -38.08 75.39 -1.04
C LEU A 171 -38.85 75.81 0.22
N GLN A 172 -38.85 74.97 1.26
CA GLN A 172 -39.49 75.27 2.54
C GLN A 172 -38.86 76.51 3.19
N HIS A 173 -37.53 76.53 3.27
CA HIS A 173 -36.80 77.67 3.83
C HIS A 173 -37.12 78.97 3.09
N HIS A 174 -37.06 78.96 1.75
CA HIS A 174 -37.41 80.11 0.92
C HIS A 174 -38.87 80.58 1.12
N ALA A 175 -39.82 79.66 1.31
CA ALA A 175 -41.23 79.99 1.54
C ALA A 175 -41.50 80.62 2.93
N GLU A 176 -40.73 80.23 3.95
CA GLU A 176 -40.89 80.69 5.33
C GLU A 176 -40.22 82.05 5.61
N VAL A 177 -39.32 82.53 4.73
CA VAL A 177 -38.63 83.82 4.93
C VAL A 177 -39.63 84.99 4.95
N PRO A 178 -39.74 85.76 6.04
CA PRO A 178 -40.65 86.89 6.12
C PRO A 178 -40.31 88.00 5.12
N ARG A 179 -41.31 88.57 4.44
CA ARG A 179 -41.16 89.65 3.43
C ARG A 179 -40.36 90.87 3.88
N ARG A 180 -40.28 91.12 5.20
CA ARG A 180 -39.52 92.23 5.81
C ARG A 180 -38.00 92.07 5.75
N ARG A 181 -37.47 90.91 5.33
CA ARG A 181 -36.04 90.60 5.26
C ARG A 181 -35.58 90.32 3.82
N PRO A 182 -35.39 91.34 2.97
CA PRO A 182 -35.11 91.15 1.55
C PRO A 182 -33.75 90.49 1.29
N HIS A 183 -32.74 90.72 2.12
CA HIS A 183 -31.41 90.12 1.98
C HIS A 183 -31.43 88.59 2.24
N GLU A 184 -32.07 88.17 3.35
CA GLU A 184 -32.26 86.74 3.66
C GLU A 184 -33.13 86.04 2.60
N ALA A 185 -34.13 86.74 2.05
CA ALA A 185 -34.96 86.20 0.96
C ALA A 185 -34.15 85.99 -0.33
N GLN A 186 -33.21 86.89 -0.63
CA GLN A 186 -32.33 86.76 -1.81
C GLN A 186 -31.33 85.60 -1.65
N GLU A 187 -30.76 85.40 -0.46
CA GLU A 187 -29.88 84.28 -0.15
C GLU A 187 -30.62 82.93 -0.22
N ALA A 188 -31.83 82.85 0.36
CA ALA A 188 -32.69 81.68 0.27
C ALA A 188 -33.09 81.38 -1.19
N ALA A 189 -33.31 82.41 -2.02
CA ALA A 189 -33.62 82.25 -3.44
C ALA A 189 -32.43 81.70 -4.24
N ALA A 190 -31.20 82.14 -3.93
CA ALA A 190 -29.98 81.63 -4.55
C ALA A 190 -29.73 80.17 -4.14
N ALA A 191 -29.89 79.84 -2.86
CA ALA A 191 -29.77 78.46 -2.36
C ALA A 191 -30.81 77.52 -2.99
N MET A 192 -32.07 77.96 -3.11
CA MET A 192 -33.13 77.24 -3.80
C MET A 192 -32.82 77.05 -5.30
N GLY A 193 -32.28 78.08 -5.97
CA GLY A 193 -31.85 78.00 -7.36
C GLY A 193 -30.75 76.95 -7.57
N GLY A 194 -29.74 76.92 -6.69
CA GLY A 194 -28.67 75.93 -6.71
C GLY A 194 -29.19 74.50 -6.47
N ALA A 195 -30.00 74.31 -5.43
CA ALA A 195 -30.60 73.01 -5.12
C ALA A 195 -31.50 72.50 -6.27
N ARG A 196 -32.26 73.39 -6.93
CA ARG A 196 -33.09 73.06 -8.09
C ARG A 196 -32.24 72.62 -9.29
N GLY A 197 -31.11 73.28 -9.53
CA GLY A 197 -30.16 72.90 -10.58
C GLY A 197 -29.62 71.48 -10.38
N VAL A 198 -29.19 71.16 -9.15
CA VAL A 198 -28.67 69.83 -8.80
C VAL A 198 -29.76 68.76 -8.90
N ALA A 199 -30.96 69.01 -8.38
CA ALA A 199 -32.08 68.07 -8.46
C ALA A 199 -32.49 67.77 -9.92
N ARG A 200 -32.52 68.79 -10.79
CA ARG A 200 -32.78 68.61 -12.22
C ARG A 200 -31.70 67.79 -12.91
N ALA A 201 -30.42 68.09 -12.66
CA ALA A 201 -29.31 67.33 -13.24
C ALA A 201 -29.38 65.84 -12.85
N ARG A 202 -29.53 65.55 -11.55
CA ARG A 202 -29.64 64.15 -11.07
C ARG A 202 -30.93 63.46 -11.52
N GLY A 203 -32.01 64.21 -11.70
CA GLY A 203 -33.24 63.71 -12.31
C GLY A 203 -33.02 63.25 -13.75
N LEU A 204 -32.39 64.10 -14.58
CA LEU A 204 -32.06 63.78 -15.97
C LEU A 204 -31.11 62.58 -16.08
N ASP A 205 -30.08 62.52 -15.24
CA ASP A 205 -29.16 61.38 -15.18
C ASP A 205 -29.91 60.07 -14.89
N HIS A 206 -30.79 60.09 -13.89
CA HIS A 206 -31.57 58.91 -13.51
C HIS A 206 -32.54 58.46 -14.62
N VAL A 207 -33.23 59.41 -15.26
CA VAL A 207 -34.11 59.14 -16.42
C VAL A 207 -33.34 58.54 -17.57
N MET A 208 -32.14 59.04 -17.87
CA MET A 208 -31.25 58.45 -18.87
C MET A 208 -30.91 57.01 -18.52
N GLN A 209 -30.52 56.73 -17.27
CA GLN A 209 -30.19 55.36 -16.84
C GLN A 209 -31.40 54.42 -16.95
N LEU A 210 -32.60 54.85 -16.56
CA LEU A 210 -33.83 54.07 -16.70
C LEU A 210 -34.13 53.75 -18.17
N ASN A 211 -34.09 54.74 -19.06
CA ASN A 211 -34.32 54.54 -20.49
C ASN A 211 -33.27 53.60 -21.13
N VAL A 212 -31.99 53.72 -20.76
CA VAL A 212 -30.93 52.81 -21.22
C VAL A 212 -31.16 51.38 -20.72
N MET A 213 -31.59 51.22 -19.47
CA MET A 213 -31.90 49.90 -18.91
C MET A 213 -33.09 49.28 -19.65
N GLN A 214 -34.15 50.05 -19.90
CA GLN A 214 -35.33 49.61 -20.65
C GLN A 214 -34.98 49.10 -22.06
N ASP A 215 -34.06 49.79 -22.75
CA ASP A 215 -33.60 49.38 -24.08
C ASP A 215 -32.67 48.14 -24.01
N LYS A 216 -31.84 48.01 -22.96
CA LYS A 216 -30.88 46.90 -22.81
C LYS A 216 -31.48 45.58 -22.34
N GLN A 217 -32.46 45.58 -21.43
CA GLN A 217 -32.99 44.35 -20.84
C GLN A 217 -33.46 43.35 -21.89
N LYS A 218 -34.19 43.82 -22.92
CA LYS A 218 -34.76 42.96 -23.96
C LYS A 218 -33.68 42.33 -24.82
N THR A 219 -32.68 43.13 -25.23
CA THR A 219 -31.64 42.66 -26.15
C THR A 219 -30.71 41.67 -25.47
N GLU A 220 -30.27 41.96 -24.25
CA GLU A 220 -29.37 41.09 -23.48
C GLU A 220 -30.04 39.76 -23.09
N MET A 221 -31.32 39.77 -22.68
CA MET A 221 -32.06 38.53 -22.38
C MET A 221 -32.22 37.63 -23.62
N LEU A 222 -32.52 38.22 -24.78
CA LEU A 222 -32.65 37.47 -26.03
C LEU A 222 -31.29 36.94 -26.51
N GLN A 223 -30.21 37.72 -26.40
CA GLN A 223 -28.85 37.29 -26.73
C GLN A 223 -28.37 36.15 -25.82
N PHE A 224 -28.71 36.21 -24.53
CA PHE A 224 -28.46 35.12 -23.59
C PHE A 224 -29.18 33.84 -24.01
N ALA A 225 -30.49 33.91 -24.29
CA ALA A 225 -31.28 32.75 -24.71
C ALA A 225 -30.75 32.12 -26.00
N LEU A 226 -30.40 32.93 -27.00
CA LEU A 226 -29.81 32.46 -28.26
C LEU A 226 -28.46 31.78 -28.04
N SER A 227 -27.59 32.38 -27.22
CA SER A 227 -26.28 31.81 -26.89
C SER A 227 -26.41 30.46 -26.18
N LEU A 228 -27.37 30.35 -25.25
CA LEU A 228 -27.65 29.12 -24.53
C LEU A 228 -28.15 28.02 -25.48
N LEU A 229 -29.09 28.34 -26.38
CA LEU A 229 -29.60 27.40 -27.37
C LEU A 229 -28.51 26.93 -28.34
N ALA A 230 -27.67 27.84 -28.82
CA ALA A 230 -26.55 27.52 -29.69
C ALA A 230 -25.54 26.59 -29.01
N ALA A 231 -25.21 26.84 -27.73
CA ALA A 231 -24.33 25.98 -26.95
C ALA A 231 -24.88 24.56 -26.81
N HIS A 232 -26.16 24.42 -26.49
CA HIS A 232 -26.82 23.11 -26.38
C HIS A 232 -26.89 22.40 -27.74
N ALA A 233 -27.24 23.10 -28.82
CA ALA A 233 -27.28 22.51 -30.15
C ALA A 233 -25.90 21.97 -30.59
N SER A 234 -24.84 22.72 -30.34
CA SER A 234 -23.46 22.28 -30.61
C SER A 234 -23.09 21.04 -29.81
N PHE A 235 -23.45 21.02 -28.51
CA PHE A 235 -23.19 19.90 -27.63
C PHE A 235 -23.87 18.60 -28.09
N PHE A 236 -25.18 18.65 -28.37
CA PHE A 236 -25.92 17.47 -28.81
C PHE A 236 -25.43 16.97 -30.17
N SER A 237 -25.05 17.87 -31.09
CA SER A 237 -24.48 17.50 -32.39
C SER A 237 -23.14 16.78 -32.25
N HIS A 238 -22.27 17.28 -31.37
CA HIS A 238 -20.98 16.63 -31.05
C HIS A 238 -21.19 15.24 -30.45
N GLY A 239 -22.03 15.14 -29.42
CA GLY A 239 -22.36 13.87 -28.77
C GLY A 239 -22.96 12.85 -29.75
N HIS A 240 -23.84 13.28 -30.65
CA HIS A 240 -24.39 12.42 -31.70
C HIS A 240 -23.31 11.91 -32.66
N THR A 241 -22.40 12.78 -33.09
CA THR A 241 -21.31 12.41 -34.00
C THR A 241 -20.34 11.42 -33.36
N ALA A 242 -19.97 11.64 -32.10
CA ALA A 242 -19.12 10.72 -31.33
C ALA A 242 -19.81 9.38 -31.03
N ALA A 243 -21.12 9.39 -30.75
CA ALA A 243 -21.88 8.15 -30.59
C ALA A 243 -21.98 7.37 -31.93
N ALA A 244 -22.18 8.08 -33.04
CA ALA A 244 -22.27 7.48 -34.37
C ALA A 244 -20.95 6.83 -34.82
N SER A 245 -19.79 7.42 -34.49
CA SER A 245 -18.48 6.83 -34.83
C SER A 245 -18.23 5.48 -34.14
N SER A 246 -18.82 5.27 -32.95
CA SER A 246 -18.73 4.00 -32.20
C SER A 246 -19.69 2.91 -32.69
N GLN A 247 -20.64 3.22 -33.58
CA GLN A 247 -21.70 2.31 -33.99
C GLN A 247 -21.21 0.97 -34.56
N PRO A 248 -20.22 0.93 -35.47
CA PRO A 248 -19.74 -0.34 -36.04
C PRO A 248 -19.11 -1.26 -35.00
N PHE A 249 -18.45 -0.68 -33.99
CA PHE A 249 -17.87 -1.43 -32.89
C PHE A 249 -18.96 -2.02 -31.99
N ARG A 250 -20.00 -1.25 -31.64
CA ARG A 250 -21.12 -1.75 -30.81
C ARG A 250 -21.86 -2.91 -31.47
N THR A 251 -22.11 -2.83 -32.77
CA THR A 251 -22.77 -3.92 -33.50
C THR A 251 -21.89 -5.16 -33.57
N SER A 252 -20.59 -5.00 -33.86
CA SER A 252 -19.64 -6.12 -33.88
C SER A 252 -19.52 -6.78 -32.51
N LEU A 253 -19.38 -6.00 -31.42
CA LEU A 253 -19.33 -6.53 -30.07
C LEU A 253 -20.61 -7.27 -29.69
N GLY A 254 -21.79 -6.75 -30.08
CA GLY A 254 -23.07 -7.42 -29.89
C GLY A 254 -23.12 -8.80 -30.53
N THR A 255 -22.70 -8.91 -31.80
CA THR A 255 -22.65 -10.21 -32.49
C THR A 255 -21.67 -11.20 -31.86
N GLN A 256 -20.52 -10.72 -31.37
CA GLN A 256 -19.55 -11.57 -30.67
C GLN A 256 -20.11 -12.06 -29.32
N LEU A 257 -20.83 -11.21 -28.59
CA LEU A 257 -21.45 -11.57 -27.32
C LEU A 257 -22.51 -12.67 -27.51
N GLU A 258 -23.40 -12.52 -28.48
CA GLU A 258 -24.41 -13.53 -28.81
C GLU A 258 -23.76 -14.89 -29.15
N GLN A 259 -22.67 -14.88 -29.92
CA GLN A 259 -21.92 -16.09 -30.24
C GLN A 259 -21.31 -16.73 -28.98
N MET A 260 -20.67 -15.94 -28.11
CA MET A 260 -20.09 -16.44 -26.86
C MET A 260 -21.13 -17.02 -25.92
N GLU A 261 -22.31 -16.40 -25.82
CA GLU A 261 -23.43 -16.91 -25.02
C GLU A 261 -23.93 -18.27 -25.55
N LEU A 262 -24.04 -18.42 -26.87
CA LEU A 262 -24.42 -19.68 -27.49
C LEU A 262 -23.38 -20.79 -27.24
N GLU A 263 -22.10 -20.46 -27.37
CA GLU A 263 -20.99 -21.39 -27.09
C GLU A 263 -20.91 -21.77 -25.61
N ALA A 264 -21.16 -20.83 -24.70
CA ALA A 264 -21.24 -21.10 -23.27
C ALA A 264 -22.43 -22.03 -22.95
N ALA A 265 -23.61 -21.79 -23.54
CA ALA A 265 -24.79 -22.64 -23.35
C ALA A 265 -24.55 -24.07 -23.87
N ARG A 266 -23.87 -24.23 -25.01
CA ARG A 266 -23.47 -25.55 -25.54
C ARG A 266 -22.52 -26.27 -24.57
N ARG A 267 -21.45 -25.58 -24.14
CA ARG A 267 -20.49 -26.14 -23.17
C ARG A 267 -21.15 -26.53 -21.85
N HIS A 268 -22.10 -25.74 -21.37
CA HIS A 268 -22.86 -26.05 -20.16
C HIS A 268 -23.67 -27.34 -20.32
N ARG A 269 -24.43 -27.48 -21.41
CA ARG A 269 -25.20 -28.71 -21.68
C ARG A 269 -24.28 -29.93 -21.80
N ASP A 270 -23.15 -29.81 -22.50
CA ASP A 270 -22.19 -30.91 -22.61
C ASP A 270 -21.63 -31.32 -21.25
N LEU A 271 -21.33 -30.35 -20.37
CA LEU A 271 -20.87 -30.61 -19.00
C LEU A 271 -21.96 -31.27 -18.16
N GLU A 272 -23.20 -30.80 -18.25
CA GLU A 272 -24.35 -31.40 -17.56
C GLU A 272 -24.59 -32.84 -18.02
N GLN A 273 -24.51 -33.10 -19.32
CA GLN A 273 -24.64 -34.45 -19.87
C GLN A 273 -23.53 -35.38 -19.35
N ARG A 274 -22.26 -34.94 -19.39
CA ARG A 274 -21.15 -35.72 -18.84
C ARG A 274 -21.32 -35.97 -17.34
N HIS A 275 -21.73 -34.96 -16.58
CA HIS A 275 -21.99 -35.08 -15.16
C HIS A 275 -23.12 -36.09 -14.89
N ALA A 276 -24.22 -36.04 -15.63
CA ALA A 276 -25.32 -37.00 -15.52
C ALA A 276 -24.89 -38.44 -15.87
N LEU A 277 -24.05 -38.62 -16.91
CA LEU A 277 -23.51 -39.92 -17.26
C LEU A 277 -22.60 -40.49 -16.16
N LEU A 278 -21.76 -39.67 -15.54
CA LEU A 278 -20.92 -40.08 -14.41
C LEU A 278 -21.76 -40.50 -13.20
N LEU A 279 -22.87 -39.79 -12.93
CA LEU A 279 -23.80 -40.15 -11.86
C LEU A 279 -24.57 -41.46 -12.10
N GLN A 280 -24.69 -41.90 -13.37
CA GLN A 280 -25.30 -43.19 -13.72
C GLN A 280 -24.33 -44.38 -13.54
N GLN A 281 -23.03 -44.14 -13.42
CA GLN A 281 -22.07 -45.17 -13.07
C GLN A 281 -22.18 -45.53 -11.58
N ASP A 282 -21.74 -46.73 -11.21
CA ASP A 282 -21.64 -47.09 -9.80
C ASP A 282 -20.51 -46.28 -9.14
N LEU A 283 -20.87 -45.14 -8.54
CA LEU A 283 -19.97 -44.25 -7.82
C LEU A 283 -19.39 -44.88 -6.55
N THR A 284 -19.91 -46.04 -6.11
CA THR A 284 -19.38 -46.81 -4.97
C THR A 284 -18.35 -47.85 -5.38
N GLN A 285 -18.26 -48.14 -6.68
CA GLN A 285 -17.16 -48.91 -7.22
C GLN A 285 -15.90 -48.10 -6.92
N GLU A 286 -14.99 -48.65 -6.10
CA GLU A 286 -13.64 -48.09 -5.99
C GLU A 286 -13.19 -47.89 -7.43
N VAL A 287 -12.89 -46.66 -7.81
CA VAL A 287 -11.97 -46.42 -8.91
C VAL A 287 -10.67 -47.04 -8.40
N VAL A 288 -10.57 -48.36 -8.52
CA VAL A 288 -9.30 -49.01 -8.76
C VAL A 288 -8.89 -48.25 -9.99
N ASP A 289 -8.07 -47.22 -9.80
CA ASP A 289 -7.35 -46.62 -10.90
C ASP A 289 -6.94 -47.82 -11.74
N VAL A 290 -7.40 -47.85 -12.98
CA VAL A 290 -6.99 -48.86 -13.93
C VAL A 290 -5.53 -48.57 -14.27
N ALA A 291 -4.66 -48.52 -13.25
CA ALA A 291 -3.36 -49.13 -13.20
C ALA A 291 -3.50 -50.66 -13.23
N SER A 292 -4.41 -51.19 -14.06
CA SER A 292 -4.32 -52.56 -14.54
C SER A 292 -3.21 -52.60 -15.58
N GLY A 293 -2.04 -52.99 -15.13
CA GLY A 293 -1.30 -54.03 -15.85
C GLY A 293 -0.69 -53.65 -17.20
N GLY A 294 -0.12 -52.47 -17.31
CA GLY A 294 0.96 -52.23 -18.27
C GLY A 294 2.31 -52.45 -17.59
N ALA A 295 2.82 -53.68 -17.56
CA ALA A 295 4.25 -53.93 -17.31
C ALA A 295 5.07 -53.49 -18.54
N GLY A 296 4.94 -52.23 -18.94
CA GLY A 296 5.57 -51.63 -20.10
C GLY A 296 6.25 -50.31 -19.71
N PRO A 297 7.33 -49.92 -20.41
CA PRO A 297 8.11 -48.73 -20.10
C PRO A 297 7.34 -47.39 -20.22
N ASP A 298 6.14 -47.39 -20.82
CA ASP A 298 5.29 -46.21 -21.05
C ASP A 298 4.04 -46.13 -20.15
N ALA A 299 3.93 -46.97 -19.11
CA ALA A 299 2.81 -46.86 -18.15
C ALA A 299 2.93 -45.56 -17.31
N PRO A 300 1.82 -44.83 -17.08
CA PRO A 300 1.86 -43.62 -16.27
C PRO A 300 2.40 -43.92 -14.86
N PRO A 301 3.21 -43.00 -14.29
CA PRO A 301 3.80 -43.20 -12.98
C PRO A 301 2.71 -43.39 -11.93
N MET A 302 2.85 -44.39 -11.05
CA MET A 302 1.91 -44.63 -9.96
C MET A 302 1.81 -43.38 -9.07
N GLU A 303 0.61 -42.82 -8.95
CA GLU A 303 0.31 -41.66 -8.11
C GLU A 303 -0.99 -41.85 -7.32
N GLY A 304 -1.13 -41.13 -6.20
CA GLY A 304 -2.33 -41.20 -5.37
C GLY A 304 -2.09 -40.85 -3.90
N TYR A 305 -3.17 -40.80 -3.12
CA TYR A 305 -3.07 -40.51 -1.69
C TYR A 305 -2.59 -41.71 -0.88
N LEU A 306 -1.64 -41.47 0.03
CA LEU A 306 -1.26 -42.41 1.08
C LEU A 306 -1.14 -41.67 2.42
N TYR A 307 -1.34 -42.40 3.51
CA TYR A 307 -0.98 -41.93 4.84
C TYR A 307 0.47 -42.30 5.13
N LYS A 308 1.26 -41.30 5.50
CA LYS A 308 2.64 -41.49 5.96
C LYS A 308 2.71 -41.41 7.47
N ARG A 309 3.40 -42.36 8.09
CA ARG A 309 3.75 -42.29 9.51
C ARG A 309 4.94 -41.35 9.70
N ALA A 310 4.86 -40.47 10.69
CA ALA A 310 5.99 -39.69 11.15
C ALA A 310 7.00 -40.61 11.86
N SER A 311 8.28 -40.29 11.73
CA SER A 311 9.37 -41.01 12.41
C SER A 311 9.61 -40.50 13.84
N ASN A 312 8.76 -39.56 14.32
CA ASN A 312 8.82 -38.98 15.66
C ASN A 312 8.14 -39.87 16.71
N ALA A 313 8.33 -39.54 18.00
CA ALA A 313 7.83 -40.34 19.13
C ALA A 313 6.30 -40.52 19.13
N PHE A 314 5.55 -39.53 18.61
CA PHE A 314 4.09 -39.56 18.52
C PHE A 314 3.55 -40.43 17.37
N ARG A 315 4.42 -40.83 16.43
CA ARG A 315 4.09 -41.69 15.27
C ARG A 315 2.82 -41.22 14.54
N THR A 316 2.68 -39.90 14.38
CA THR A 316 1.49 -39.28 13.78
C THR A 316 1.35 -39.65 12.32
N TRP A 317 0.11 -39.75 11.84
CA TRP A 317 -0.18 -40.14 10.46
C TRP A 317 -0.69 -38.95 9.66
N SER A 318 -0.12 -38.74 8.48
CA SER A 318 -0.40 -37.60 7.61
C SER A 318 -0.75 -38.07 6.21
N ARG A 319 -1.91 -37.67 5.69
CA ARG A 319 -2.31 -37.95 4.30
C ARG A 319 -1.58 -37.01 3.33
N ARG A 320 -0.95 -37.56 2.29
CA ARG A 320 -0.20 -36.80 1.26
C ARG A 320 -0.41 -37.44 -0.11
N TRP A 321 -0.23 -36.65 -1.18
CA TRP A 321 -0.27 -37.15 -2.56
C TRP A 321 1.12 -37.66 -2.95
N PHE A 322 1.25 -38.98 -3.12
CA PHE A 322 2.50 -39.63 -3.50
C PHE A 322 2.55 -39.86 -5.00
N SER A 323 3.77 -39.88 -5.55
CA SER A 323 4.03 -40.29 -6.93
C SER A 323 5.40 -40.94 -7.03
N ILE A 324 5.52 -41.95 -7.89
CA ILE A 324 6.81 -42.57 -8.25
C ILE A 324 7.33 -41.88 -9.50
N GLN A 325 8.40 -41.10 -9.40
CA GLN A 325 8.97 -40.35 -10.52
C GLN A 325 10.47 -40.66 -10.65
N SER A 326 10.91 -41.12 -11.82
CA SER A 326 12.34 -41.29 -12.13
C SER A 326 13.16 -42.04 -11.06
N ASN A 327 12.65 -43.20 -10.60
CA ASN A 327 13.24 -44.02 -9.52
C ASN A 327 13.27 -43.35 -8.13
N GLN A 328 12.46 -42.30 -7.92
CA GLN A 328 12.28 -41.63 -6.64
C GLN A 328 10.84 -41.80 -6.14
N LEU A 329 10.69 -41.88 -4.82
CA LEU A 329 9.38 -41.78 -4.17
C LEU A 329 9.23 -40.39 -3.59
N VAL A 330 8.29 -39.61 -4.12
CA VAL A 330 8.05 -38.21 -3.71
C VAL A 330 6.62 -38.01 -3.24
N TYR A 331 6.38 -36.97 -2.43
CA TYR A 331 5.01 -36.54 -2.10
C TYR A 331 4.83 -35.01 -2.16
N HIS A 332 3.60 -34.60 -2.41
CA HIS A 332 3.15 -33.20 -2.35
C HIS A 332 2.26 -32.97 -1.13
N LYS A 333 2.46 -31.85 -0.43
CA LYS A 333 1.58 -31.42 0.68
C LYS A 333 0.36 -30.68 0.14
N ARG A 334 0.57 -29.79 -0.84
CA ARG A 334 -0.44 -29.04 -1.59
C ARG A 334 -0.04 -29.01 -3.06
N ALA A 335 -0.99 -28.76 -3.96
CA ALA A 335 -0.76 -28.80 -5.41
C ALA A 335 0.33 -27.85 -5.93
N GLN A 336 0.69 -26.81 -5.18
CA GLN A 336 1.67 -25.79 -5.55
C GLN A 336 3.03 -25.97 -4.84
N ASP A 337 3.11 -26.90 -3.90
CA ASP A 337 4.34 -27.12 -3.14
C ASP A 337 5.33 -27.96 -3.97
N PRO A 338 6.65 -27.73 -3.88
CA PRO A 338 7.62 -28.60 -4.52
C PRO A 338 7.54 -30.03 -3.96
N PRO A 339 7.78 -31.07 -4.79
CA PRO A 339 7.75 -32.46 -4.35
C PRO A 339 8.81 -32.71 -3.27
N THR A 340 8.37 -33.25 -2.13
CA THR A 340 9.28 -33.69 -1.08
C THR A 340 9.74 -35.11 -1.36
N VAL A 341 11.05 -35.28 -1.58
CA VAL A 341 11.67 -36.59 -1.81
C VAL A 341 11.70 -37.40 -0.51
N VAL A 342 10.97 -38.52 -0.49
CA VAL A 342 10.97 -39.48 0.63
C VAL A 342 12.14 -40.44 0.47
N VAL A 343 12.30 -40.96 -0.74
CA VAL A 343 13.36 -41.88 -1.12
C VAL A 343 14.01 -41.36 -2.39
N PRO A 344 15.30 -40.93 -2.32
CA PRO A 344 16.00 -40.33 -3.45
C PRO A 344 16.47 -41.35 -4.49
N ASP A 345 16.60 -42.62 -4.10
CA ASP A 345 16.94 -43.71 -5.01
C ASP A 345 16.28 -45.01 -4.51
N LEU A 346 15.34 -45.52 -5.29
CA LEU A 346 14.66 -46.78 -5.02
C LEU A 346 15.56 -48.00 -5.26
N ARG A 347 16.68 -47.90 -6.00
CA ARG A 347 17.56 -49.05 -6.31
C ARG A 347 18.00 -49.82 -5.06
N LEU A 348 18.32 -49.10 -3.98
CA LEU A 348 18.82 -49.71 -2.75
C LEU A 348 17.70 -50.01 -1.73
N CYS A 349 16.44 -49.98 -2.16
CA CYS A 349 15.31 -50.11 -1.27
C CYS A 349 14.69 -51.51 -1.31
N THR A 350 14.05 -51.87 -0.20
CA THR A 350 13.13 -53.02 -0.13
C THR A 350 11.77 -52.54 0.36
N VAL A 351 10.70 -53.14 -0.14
CA VAL A 351 9.34 -52.84 0.32
C VAL A 351 8.70 -54.09 0.91
N LYS A 352 8.12 -53.94 2.10
CA LYS A 352 7.56 -55.07 2.87
C LYS A 352 6.20 -54.68 3.45
N PRO A 353 5.18 -55.55 3.40
CA PRO A 353 3.96 -55.38 4.19
C PRO A 353 4.26 -55.41 5.69
N CYS A 354 3.54 -54.63 6.49
CA CYS A 354 3.72 -54.56 7.94
C CYS A 354 2.48 -55.08 8.68
N PRO A 355 2.29 -56.41 8.80
CA PRO A 355 1.11 -56.98 9.47
C PRO A 355 1.13 -56.78 10.99
N GLU A 356 2.30 -56.46 11.57
CA GLU A 356 2.49 -56.28 13.02
C GLU A 356 2.04 -54.91 13.53
N LEU A 357 1.71 -53.96 12.64
CA LEU A 357 1.20 -52.65 13.02
C LEU A 357 -0.32 -52.69 13.25
N GLU A 358 -0.81 -51.97 14.26
CA GLU A 358 -2.24 -51.91 14.60
C GLU A 358 -3.12 -51.39 13.45
N ARG A 359 -2.57 -50.59 12.52
CA ARG A 359 -3.32 -50.05 11.39
C ARG A 359 -3.31 -51.01 10.20
N ARG A 360 -4.49 -51.19 9.60
CA ARG A 360 -4.68 -52.00 8.38
C ARG A 360 -4.00 -51.36 7.17
N PHE A 361 -3.59 -52.20 6.23
CA PHE A 361 -3.04 -51.82 4.91
C PHE A 361 -1.72 -51.06 4.94
N CYS A 362 -0.92 -51.28 5.99
CA CYS A 362 0.40 -50.67 6.14
C CYS A 362 1.50 -51.45 5.39
N PHE A 363 2.44 -50.71 4.81
CA PHE A 363 3.66 -51.24 4.21
C PHE A 363 4.82 -50.30 4.49
N GLU A 364 6.04 -50.83 4.51
CA GLU A 364 7.26 -50.07 4.77
C GLU A 364 8.19 -50.13 3.58
N VAL A 365 8.69 -48.96 3.19
CA VAL A 365 9.78 -48.82 2.22
C VAL A 365 11.05 -48.56 3.02
N VAL A 366 11.97 -49.53 3.00
CA VAL A 366 13.23 -49.49 3.74
C VAL A 366 14.36 -49.15 2.77
N SER A 367 15.02 -48.01 2.99
CA SER A 367 16.27 -47.62 2.33
C SER A 367 17.44 -47.73 3.32
N PRO A 368 18.72 -47.70 2.87
CA PRO A 368 19.87 -47.83 3.76
C PRO A 368 19.93 -46.76 4.86
N ASN A 369 19.40 -45.56 4.59
CA ASN A 369 19.51 -44.41 5.48
C ASN A 369 18.18 -44.05 6.18
N LYS A 370 17.04 -44.57 5.69
CA LYS A 370 15.69 -44.22 6.16
C LYS A 370 14.71 -45.34 5.91
N SER A 371 13.83 -45.60 6.87
CA SER A 371 12.63 -46.39 6.65
C SER A 371 11.38 -45.51 6.72
N CYS A 372 10.43 -45.76 5.82
CA CYS A 372 9.20 -44.99 5.73
C CYS A 372 8.01 -45.94 5.76
N VAL A 373 7.14 -45.77 6.76
CA VAL A 373 5.90 -46.54 6.88
C VAL A 373 4.76 -45.76 6.25
N LEU A 374 4.07 -46.41 5.31
CA LEU A 374 2.96 -45.88 4.55
C LEU A 374 1.71 -46.75 4.76
N GLN A 375 0.54 -46.17 4.55
CA GLN A 375 -0.76 -46.83 4.66
C GLN A 375 -1.63 -46.44 3.47
N ALA A 376 -2.19 -47.46 2.80
CA ALA A 376 -3.17 -47.31 1.72
C ALA A 376 -4.61 -47.35 2.25
N ASP A 377 -5.58 -46.94 1.44
CA ASP A 377 -6.99 -46.87 1.84
C ASP A 377 -7.70 -48.26 1.72
N SER A 378 -7.21 -49.15 0.83
CA SER A 378 -7.74 -50.52 0.65
C SER A 378 -6.65 -51.57 0.45
N ALA A 379 -7.00 -52.86 0.63
CA ALA A 379 -6.09 -53.98 0.37
C ALA A 379 -5.72 -54.11 -1.12
N GLY A 380 -6.57 -53.63 -2.02
CA GLY A 380 -6.29 -53.51 -3.45
C GLY A 380 -5.20 -52.47 -3.70
N GLN A 381 -5.39 -51.25 -3.18
CA GLN A 381 -4.39 -50.19 -3.29
C GLN A 381 -3.05 -50.55 -2.64
N GLN A 382 -3.05 -51.19 -1.47
CA GLN A 382 -1.81 -51.62 -0.81
C GLN A 382 -1.00 -52.55 -1.71
N ARG A 383 -1.64 -53.55 -2.33
CA ARG A 383 -0.98 -54.47 -3.25
C ARG A 383 -0.48 -53.76 -4.50
N ALA A 384 -1.26 -52.84 -5.06
CA ALA A 384 -0.87 -52.04 -6.21
C ALA A 384 0.36 -51.17 -5.91
N TRP A 385 0.37 -50.45 -4.79
CA TRP A 385 1.50 -49.62 -4.35
C TRP A 385 2.76 -50.45 -4.07
N VAL A 386 2.64 -51.58 -3.38
CA VAL A 386 3.78 -52.47 -3.11
C VAL A 386 4.35 -53.02 -4.42
N SER A 387 3.49 -53.48 -5.33
CA SER A 387 3.90 -53.98 -6.66
C SER A 387 4.58 -52.89 -7.48
N ALA A 388 4.01 -51.68 -7.55
CA ALA A 388 4.57 -50.56 -8.28
C ALA A 388 5.96 -50.14 -7.76
N VAL A 389 6.13 -50.11 -6.44
CA VAL A 389 7.43 -49.84 -5.81
C VAL A 389 8.43 -50.97 -6.13
N GLN A 390 8.03 -52.24 -6.05
CA GLN A 390 8.89 -53.38 -6.43
C GLN A 390 9.32 -53.35 -7.89
N SER A 391 8.38 -53.07 -8.81
CA SER A 391 8.66 -52.91 -10.23
C SER A 391 9.61 -51.75 -10.50
N SER A 392 9.45 -50.62 -9.80
CA SER A 392 10.36 -49.48 -9.91
C SER A 392 11.76 -49.82 -9.39
N ILE A 393 11.88 -50.54 -8.26
CA ILE A 393 13.17 -51.05 -7.75
C ILE A 393 13.85 -51.95 -8.79
N ALA A 394 13.12 -52.93 -9.34
CA ALA A 394 13.64 -53.86 -10.34
C ALA A 394 14.08 -53.16 -11.64
N SER A 395 13.27 -52.23 -12.15
CA SER A 395 13.60 -51.42 -13.33
C SER A 395 14.85 -50.57 -13.10
N ALA A 396 15.01 -50.02 -11.89
CA ALA A 396 16.15 -49.20 -11.55
C ALA A 396 17.47 -50.00 -11.49
N PHE A 397 17.43 -51.32 -11.23
CA PHE A 397 18.60 -52.20 -11.35
C PHE A 397 18.98 -52.53 -12.80
N SER A 398 18.02 -52.53 -13.73
CA SER A 398 18.26 -52.80 -15.15
C SER A 398 18.77 -51.58 -15.93
N GLN A 399 18.80 -50.40 -15.31
CA GLN A 399 19.30 -49.15 -15.91
C GLN A 399 20.75 -48.90 -15.45
N ASP A 400 21.69 -48.82 -16.40
CA ASP A 400 23.09 -48.45 -16.14
C ASP A 400 23.18 -47.17 -15.26
N PRO A 401 24.20 -47.07 -14.38
CA PRO A 401 24.40 -45.88 -13.58
C PRO A 401 24.67 -44.68 -14.50
N PRO A 402 24.12 -43.49 -14.23
CA PRO A 402 24.52 -42.29 -14.97
C PRO A 402 26.03 -42.05 -14.76
N PRO A 403 26.76 -41.58 -15.79
CA PRO A 403 28.20 -41.35 -15.70
C PRO A 403 28.48 -40.32 -14.60
N GLY A 404 29.28 -40.73 -13.61
CA GLY A 404 29.73 -39.85 -12.54
C GLY A 404 30.64 -38.73 -13.06
N PRO A 405 30.69 -37.57 -12.38
CA PRO A 405 31.58 -36.49 -12.75
C PRO A 405 33.03 -36.87 -12.38
N THR A 406 33.91 -36.78 -13.36
CA THR A 406 35.36 -36.89 -13.21
C THR A 406 35.92 -35.67 -12.47
N GLY A 407 36.41 -35.89 -11.24
CA GLY A 407 37.18 -34.93 -10.45
C GLY A 407 37.91 -35.66 -9.31
N PRO A 408 39.14 -35.22 -8.92
CA PRO A 408 40.04 -36.01 -8.07
C PRO A 408 39.60 -36.05 -6.59
N PRO A 409 40.10 -37.03 -5.80
CA PRO A 409 39.52 -37.41 -4.52
C PRO A 409 40.00 -36.52 -3.37
N GLY A 410 39.06 -36.07 -2.53
CA GLY A 410 39.32 -35.38 -1.27
C GLY A 410 38.34 -35.79 -0.19
N SER A 411 38.75 -36.76 0.64
CA SER A 411 38.30 -37.07 2.01
C SER A 411 36.82 -36.83 2.38
N THR A 412 36.09 -37.93 2.52
CA THR A 412 34.83 -38.04 3.27
C THR A 412 35.06 -37.91 4.78
N SER A 413 34.20 -37.13 5.44
CA SER A 413 33.71 -37.46 6.78
C SER A 413 32.34 -36.83 7.01
N GLY A 414 31.33 -37.70 7.14
CA GLY A 414 30.08 -37.55 7.89
C GLY A 414 29.22 -36.30 7.69
N SER A 415 27.96 -36.50 7.31
CA SER A 415 26.79 -36.19 8.16
C SER A 415 25.53 -36.02 7.32
N GLY A 416 24.46 -36.74 7.70
CA GLY A 416 23.11 -36.45 7.24
C GLY A 416 22.66 -35.06 7.72
N GLY A 417 21.88 -34.40 6.86
CA GLY A 417 21.22 -33.12 7.15
C GLY A 417 21.36 -32.12 6.01
N SER A 418 20.35 -31.27 5.85
CA SER A 418 20.39 -30.03 5.05
C SER A 418 20.02 -30.12 3.54
N HIS A 419 18.71 -30.21 3.25
CA HIS A 419 18.16 -29.56 2.04
C HIS A 419 17.70 -28.12 2.31
N GLY A 420 17.53 -27.70 3.57
CA GLY A 420 17.19 -26.32 3.94
C GLY A 420 18.37 -25.33 3.95
N GLY A 421 19.61 -25.79 4.15
CA GLY A 421 20.77 -24.90 4.22
C GLY A 421 21.17 -24.27 2.88
N ARG A 422 20.87 -24.93 1.74
CA ARG A 422 21.22 -24.41 0.40
C ARG A 422 20.42 -23.16 0.01
N GLU A 423 19.14 -23.10 0.41
CA GLU A 423 18.26 -21.97 0.10
C GLU A 423 18.59 -20.75 0.97
N VAL A 424 18.82 -20.96 2.27
CA VAL A 424 19.27 -19.92 3.22
C VAL A 424 20.62 -19.33 2.81
N LEU A 425 21.55 -20.20 2.39
CA LEU A 425 22.87 -19.80 1.90
C LEU A 425 22.76 -18.88 0.68
N GLY A 426 21.88 -19.20 -0.28
CA GLY A 426 21.62 -18.34 -1.44
C GLY A 426 21.08 -16.95 -1.07
N GLN A 427 20.13 -16.88 -0.13
CA GLN A 427 19.54 -15.61 0.31
C GLN A 427 20.55 -14.70 1.03
N ILE A 428 21.34 -15.26 1.96
CA ILE A 428 22.30 -14.48 2.75
C ILE A 428 23.52 -14.09 1.91
N LEU A 429 24.06 -14.99 1.08
CA LEU A 429 25.24 -14.70 0.26
C LEU A 429 24.93 -13.79 -0.94
N GLY A 430 23.66 -13.72 -1.38
CA GLY A 430 23.24 -12.82 -2.46
C GLY A 430 23.32 -11.32 -2.12
N LEU A 431 23.52 -10.98 -0.85
CA LEU A 431 23.68 -9.60 -0.41
C LEU A 431 25.06 -9.06 -0.75
N GLU A 432 25.11 -7.76 -1.05
CA GLU A 432 26.32 -7.10 -1.49
C GLU A 432 27.43 -7.15 -0.43
N GLY A 433 28.53 -7.84 -0.75
CA GLY A 433 29.67 -8.04 0.15
C GLY A 433 29.58 -9.29 1.04
N ASN A 434 28.46 -10.01 1.07
CA ASN A 434 28.33 -11.25 1.84
C ASN A 434 29.00 -12.46 1.20
N GLY A 435 29.28 -12.42 -0.12
CA GLY A 435 30.07 -13.43 -0.83
C GLY A 435 31.55 -13.50 -0.44
N ASN A 436 32.02 -12.55 0.38
CA ASN A 436 33.36 -12.55 0.94
C ASN A 436 33.28 -12.45 2.47
N CYS A 437 34.25 -13.03 3.17
CA CYS A 437 34.36 -12.94 4.62
C CYS A 437 34.47 -11.47 5.04
N CYS A 438 33.66 -11.07 6.02
CA CYS A 438 33.60 -9.70 6.54
C CYS A 438 34.96 -9.17 7.03
N GLU A 439 35.84 -10.06 7.47
CA GLU A 439 37.10 -9.70 8.15
C GLU A 439 38.31 -9.72 7.23
N CYS A 440 38.55 -10.83 6.52
CA CYS A 440 39.74 -11.00 5.67
C CYS A 440 39.44 -11.02 4.16
N SER A 441 38.18 -10.83 3.77
CA SER A 441 37.71 -10.85 2.38
C SER A 441 37.86 -12.19 1.65
N ALA A 442 38.12 -13.29 2.37
CA ALA A 442 38.17 -14.63 1.78
C ALA A 442 36.84 -14.98 1.07
N PRO A 443 36.87 -15.54 -0.15
CA PRO A 443 35.65 -15.90 -0.86
C PRO A 443 34.89 -17.03 -0.15
N ASP A 444 33.61 -17.17 -0.49
CA ASP A 444 32.72 -18.28 -0.09
C ASP A 444 32.65 -18.52 1.44
N PRO A 445 32.27 -17.52 2.25
CA PRO A 445 32.13 -17.69 3.68
C PRO A 445 30.98 -18.67 4.02
N ALA A 446 31.27 -19.72 4.78
CA ALA A 446 30.28 -20.73 5.19
C ALA A 446 29.82 -20.59 6.66
N TRP A 447 30.20 -19.51 7.34
CA TRP A 447 29.80 -19.19 8.71
C TRP A 447 29.23 -17.79 8.78
N ALA A 448 28.47 -17.51 9.84
CA ALA A 448 27.91 -16.20 10.10
C ALA A 448 27.89 -15.89 11.60
N SER A 449 27.96 -14.61 11.94
CA SER A 449 27.67 -14.13 13.30
C SER A 449 26.26 -13.54 13.34
N VAL A 450 25.34 -14.19 14.05
CA VAL A 450 23.91 -13.85 14.00
C VAL A 450 23.56 -12.56 14.75
N ASN A 451 24.33 -12.19 15.78
CA ASN A 451 24.10 -10.93 16.51
C ASN A 451 24.67 -9.71 15.77
N LEU A 452 25.71 -9.91 14.96
CA LEU A 452 26.33 -8.86 14.15
C LEU A 452 25.76 -8.78 12.73
N GLY A 453 25.18 -9.85 12.20
CA GLY A 453 24.64 -9.86 10.84
C GLY A 453 25.71 -10.02 9.74
N ILE A 454 26.84 -10.67 10.03
CA ILE A 454 28.00 -10.77 9.11
C ILE A 454 28.33 -12.20 8.71
N THR A 455 28.96 -12.39 7.55
CA THR A 455 29.47 -13.68 7.04
C THR A 455 30.98 -13.82 7.27
N LEU A 456 31.43 -15.03 7.61
CA LEU A 456 32.78 -15.34 8.07
C LEU A 456 33.32 -16.60 7.38
N CYS A 457 34.62 -16.63 7.07
CA CYS A 457 35.32 -17.86 6.70
C CYS A 457 35.64 -18.72 7.93
N ILE A 458 36.14 -19.94 7.72
CA ILE A 458 36.38 -20.91 8.81
C ILE A 458 37.29 -20.33 9.90
N GLU A 459 38.40 -19.70 9.49
CA GLU A 459 39.42 -19.20 10.41
C GLU A 459 38.92 -18.00 11.22
N CYS A 460 38.31 -17.01 10.55
CA CYS A 460 37.73 -15.85 11.21
C CYS A 460 36.57 -16.26 12.13
N SER A 461 35.77 -17.26 11.74
CA SER A 461 34.73 -17.81 12.60
C SER A 461 35.29 -18.42 13.88
N GLY A 462 36.47 -19.07 13.81
CA GLY A 462 37.18 -19.61 14.97
C GLY A 462 37.66 -18.51 15.94
N ILE A 463 38.11 -17.37 15.41
CA ILE A 463 38.49 -16.19 16.22
C ILE A 463 37.25 -15.56 16.86
N HIS A 464 36.16 -15.37 16.11
CA HIS A 464 34.92 -14.85 16.67
C HIS A 464 34.37 -15.74 17.81
N ARG A 465 34.57 -17.06 17.74
CA ARG A 465 34.23 -17.97 18.85
C ARG A 465 35.11 -17.75 20.09
N SER A 466 36.40 -17.42 19.94
CA SER A 466 37.30 -17.18 21.07
C SER A 466 37.07 -15.85 21.78
N LEU A 467 36.39 -14.88 21.15
CA LEU A 467 35.95 -13.65 21.81
C LEU A 467 34.87 -13.91 22.87
N GLY A 468 34.04 -14.94 22.68
CA GLY A 468 32.90 -15.26 23.53
C GLY A 468 31.57 -14.72 23.01
N VAL A 469 30.48 -15.32 23.51
CA VAL A 469 29.10 -15.12 23.01
C VAL A 469 28.54 -13.71 23.22
N HIS A 470 29.18 -12.91 24.08
CA HIS A 470 28.83 -11.51 24.33
C HIS A 470 29.34 -10.56 23.25
N PHE A 471 30.35 -10.99 22.46
CA PHE A 471 30.81 -10.26 21.28
C PHE A 471 30.25 -10.84 20.00
N SER A 472 30.29 -12.17 19.84
CA SER A 472 29.91 -12.82 18.59
C SER A 472 29.26 -14.18 18.79
N LYS A 473 28.12 -14.39 18.13
CA LYS A 473 27.34 -15.63 18.15
C LYS A 473 27.45 -16.33 16.80
N VAL A 474 28.42 -17.24 16.69
CA VAL A 474 28.75 -17.90 15.42
C VAL A 474 27.82 -19.09 15.13
N ARG A 475 27.32 -19.16 13.90
CA ARG A 475 26.55 -20.27 13.31
C ARG A 475 27.12 -20.66 11.95
N SER A 476 27.01 -21.93 11.58
CA SER A 476 27.31 -22.41 10.23
C SER A 476 26.14 -22.11 9.30
N LEU A 477 26.42 -21.61 8.09
CA LEU A 477 25.40 -21.38 7.06
C LEU A 477 24.92 -22.67 6.41
N THR A 478 25.70 -23.75 6.49
CA THR A 478 25.41 -25.04 5.83
C THR A 478 24.99 -26.13 6.80
N LEU A 479 25.57 -26.15 8.01
CA LEU A 479 25.41 -27.23 8.98
C LEU A 479 24.32 -26.95 10.04
N ASP A 480 24.09 -25.68 10.40
CA ASP A 480 23.09 -25.34 11.41
C ASP A 480 21.70 -25.15 10.80
N THR A 481 20.66 -25.39 11.60
CA THR A 481 19.29 -25.03 11.23
C THR A 481 19.04 -23.56 11.51
N TRP A 482 18.46 -22.85 10.54
CA TRP A 482 18.21 -21.41 10.63
C TRP A 482 16.72 -21.11 10.85
N GLU A 483 16.44 -20.25 11.83
CA GLU A 483 15.10 -19.71 12.06
C GLU A 483 14.79 -18.62 11.00
N PRO A 484 13.56 -18.54 10.48
CA PRO A 484 13.19 -17.56 9.45
C PRO A 484 13.50 -16.10 9.84
N GLU A 485 13.32 -15.75 11.11
CA GLU A 485 13.60 -14.43 11.65
C GLU A 485 15.10 -14.10 11.64
N LEU A 486 15.95 -15.10 11.89
CA LEU A 486 17.41 -14.96 11.82
C LEU A 486 17.89 -14.77 10.39
N VAL A 487 17.30 -15.47 9.42
CA VAL A 487 17.63 -15.27 8.00
C VAL A 487 17.31 -13.84 7.58
N LYS A 488 16.12 -13.33 7.94
CA LYS A 488 15.74 -11.93 7.65
C LYS A 488 16.61 -10.91 8.36
N LEU A 489 17.00 -11.17 9.60
CA LEU A 489 17.95 -10.35 10.34
C LEU A 489 19.29 -10.24 9.59
N MET A 490 19.82 -11.37 9.11
CA MET A 490 21.03 -11.39 8.29
C MET A 490 20.84 -10.60 6.99
N CYS A 491 19.62 -10.61 6.42
CA CYS A 491 19.28 -9.89 5.20
C CYS A 491 19.15 -8.37 5.34
N GLU A 492 18.76 -7.85 6.52
CA GLU A 492 18.69 -6.41 6.77
C GLU A 492 20.04 -5.78 7.15
N LEU A 493 20.96 -6.53 7.77
CA LEU A 493 22.27 -6.03 8.19
C LEU A 493 23.32 -6.25 7.11
N GLY A 494 23.89 -7.45 7.02
CA GLY A 494 24.94 -7.81 6.07
C GLY A 494 26.31 -7.14 6.33
N ASN A 495 27.34 -7.66 5.64
CA ASN A 495 28.73 -7.21 5.78
C ASN A 495 28.91 -5.73 5.46
N ARG A 496 28.23 -5.23 4.41
CA ARG A 496 28.33 -3.83 3.98
C ARG A 496 27.89 -2.86 5.07
N THR A 497 26.71 -3.07 5.64
CA THR A 497 26.17 -2.19 6.69
C THR A 497 27.06 -2.24 7.92
N LEU A 498 27.48 -3.44 8.32
CA LEU A 498 28.31 -3.60 9.50
C LEU A 498 29.69 -2.96 9.33
N ASN A 499 30.31 -3.09 8.16
CA ASN A 499 31.59 -2.44 7.85
C ASN A 499 31.46 -0.91 7.80
N ARG A 500 30.33 -0.35 7.33
CA ARG A 500 30.11 1.11 7.41
C ARG A 500 30.16 1.65 8.85
N ILE A 501 29.79 0.84 9.83
CA ILE A 501 29.77 1.21 11.25
C ILE A 501 31.14 0.91 11.90
N TYR A 502 31.58 -0.35 11.81
CA TYR A 502 32.75 -0.85 12.53
C TYR A 502 34.08 -0.68 11.78
N GLU A 503 34.07 -0.24 10.53
CA GLU A 503 35.25 0.09 9.73
C GLU A 503 35.27 1.56 9.29
N ALA A 504 34.40 2.41 9.86
CA ALA A 504 34.13 3.77 9.40
C ALA A 504 35.38 4.67 9.32
N ARG A 505 36.38 4.43 10.18
CA ARG A 505 37.64 5.21 10.26
C ARG A 505 38.87 4.42 9.81
N VAL A 506 38.71 3.28 9.15
CA VAL A 506 39.84 2.46 8.68
C VAL A 506 40.66 3.24 7.65
N GLU A 507 40.00 3.85 6.66
CA GLU A 507 40.66 4.66 5.63
C GLU A 507 41.32 5.91 6.23
N GLU A 508 40.64 6.63 7.13
CA GLU A 508 41.16 7.81 7.85
C GLU A 508 42.44 7.47 8.63
N MET A 509 42.48 6.32 9.30
CA MET A 509 43.61 5.91 10.12
C MET A 509 44.71 5.18 9.33
N GLY A 510 44.53 5.01 8.02
CA GLY A 510 45.51 4.33 7.14
C GLY A 510 45.77 2.87 7.51
N VAL A 511 44.84 2.20 8.20
CA VAL A 511 45.01 0.81 8.63
C VAL A 511 44.60 -0.11 7.49
N LYS A 512 45.45 -1.09 7.15
CA LYS A 512 45.13 -2.06 6.10
C LYS A 512 44.34 -3.24 6.66
N LYS A 513 43.23 -3.57 6.00
CA LYS A 513 42.42 -4.75 6.28
C LYS A 513 43.22 -6.03 5.94
N PRO A 514 43.13 -7.09 6.77
CA PRO A 514 43.81 -8.35 6.48
C PRO A 514 43.29 -9.03 5.21
N HIS A 515 44.16 -9.80 4.54
CA HIS A 515 43.87 -10.60 3.35
C HIS A 515 43.78 -12.11 3.72
N PRO A 516 43.21 -13.00 2.87
CA PRO A 516 43.12 -14.43 3.14
C PRO A 516 44.45 -15.18 3.26
N GLU A 517 45.57 -14.52 2.96
CA GLU A 517 46.92 -15.07 3.15
C GLU A 517 47.59 -14.57 4.43
N CYS A 518 46.99 -13.60 5.13
CA CYS A 518 47.53 -13.09 6.40
C CYS A 518 47.45 -14.18 7.48
N SER A 519 48.42 -14.14 8.40
CA SER A 519 48.50 -15.07 9.53
C SER A 519 47.27 -14.97 10.43
N ARG A 520 46.94 -16.06 11.13
CA ARG A 520 45.83 -16.09 12.10
C ARG A 520 45.95 -15.00 13.17
N VAL A 521 47.17 -14.69 13.62
CA VAL A 521 47.45 -13.64 14.63
C VAL A 521 47.05 -12.26 14.09
N GLN A 522 47.46 -11.92 12.87
CA GLN A 522 47.08 -10.64 12.25
C GLN A 522 45.57 -10.48 12.09
N ARG A 523 44.85 -11.57 11.78
CA ARG A 523 43.38 -11.56 11.72
C ARG A 523 42.75 -11.40 13.09
N GLU A 524 43.33 -12.03 14.11
CA GLU A 524 42.86 -11.90 15.50
C GLU A 524 43.02 -10.47 16.02
N ASP A 525 44.18 -9.86 15.80
CA ASP A 525 44.43 -8.47 16.18
C ASP A 525 43.44 -7.51 15.51
N TRP A 526 43.17 -7.71 14.22
CA TRP A 526 42.17 -6.94 13.49
C TRP A 526 40.77 -7.10 14.08
N ILE A 527 40.32 -8.34 14.29
CA ILE A 527 38.99 -8.65 14.82
C ILE A 527 38.81 -8.10 16.24
N ARG A 528 39.84 -8.19 17.09
CA ARG A 528 39.84 -7.58 18.44
C ARG A 528 39.77 -6.06 18.36
N ALA A 529 40.60 -5.43 17.53
CA ALA A 529 40.57 -3.99 17.32
C ALA A 529 39.20 -3.51 16.82
N LYS A 530 38.56 -4.28 15.93
CA LYS A 530 37.25 -3.98 15.35
C LYS A 530 36.13 -4.10 16.39
N TYR A 531 35.94 -5.24 17.04
CA TYR A 531 34.75 -5.50 17.86
C TYR A 531 34.94 -5.33 19.36
N VAL A 532 36.14 -5.61 19.88
CA VAL A 532 36.42 -5.51 21.32
C VAL A 532 36.83 -4.09 21.67
N GLU A 533 37.81 -3.54 20.95
CA GLU A 533 38.32 -2.19 21.19
C GLU A 533 37.49 -1.11 20.50
N LYS A 534 36.66 -1.49 19.51
CA LYS A 534 35.83 -0.57 18.70
C LYS A 534 36.67 0.56 18.08
N LYS A 535 37.91 0.24 17.72
CA LYS A 535 38.97 1.19 17.35
C LYS A 535 38.63 2.04 16.12
N PHE A 536 37.89 1.44 15.17
CA PHE A 536 37.58 2.05 13.88
C PHE A 536 36.19 2.69 13.80
N VAL A 537 35.38 2.59 14.86
CA VAL A 537 34.07 3.27 14.93
C VAL A 537 34.31 4.79 14.98
N THR A 538 33.37 5.57 14.42
CA THR A 538 33.44 7.04 14.45
C THR A 538 33.62 7.56 15.87
N ARG A 539 34.45 8.60 16.06
CA ARG A 539 34.57 9.25 17.37
C ARG A 539 33.39 10.19 17.55
N LEU A 540 32.59 9.96 18.59
CA LEU A 540 31.50 10.86 18.95
C LEU A 540 32.07 12.25 19.35
N PRO A 541 31.42 13.37 18.97
CA PRO A 541 31.79 14.69 19.47
C PRO A 541 31.80 14.71 21.00
N GLY A 542 32.84 15.29 21.59
CA GLY A 542 33.09 15.25 23.03
C GLY A 542 31.96 15.84 23.88
N ALA A 543 31.76 15.21 25.04
CA ALA A 543 30.87 15.59 26.15
C ALA A 543 29.36 15.37 25.95
N TRP A 544 28.92 14.13 26.18
CA TRP A 544 27.54 13.88 26.59
C TRP A 544 27.25 14.61 27.92
N PRO A 545 26.09 15.28 28.06
CA PRO A 545 25.66 15.72 29.38
C PRO A 545 25.56 14.49 30.28
N LYS A 546 26.13 14.56 31.50
CA LYS A 546 26.09 13.48 32.51
C LYS A 546 24.66 13.05 32.92
N LYS A 547 23.62 13.65 32.31
CA LYS A 547 22.22 13.29 32.45
C LYS A 547 21.60 13.06 31.05
N PRO A 548 21.00 11.89 30.78
CA PRO A 548 20.37 11.59 29.49
C PRO A 548 19.18 12.53 29.24
N ARG A 549 19.14 13.19 28.08
CA ARG A 549 17.96 13.94 27.63
C ARG A 549 17.01 12.94 26.93
N PRO A 550 15.75 12.82 27.37
CA PRO A 550 14.80 11.90 26.73
C PRO A 550 14.36 12.45 25.35
N PRO A 551 14.11 11.57 24.36
CA PRO A 551 13.47 11.99 23.11
C PRO A 551 12.07 12.51 23.41
N ARG A 552 11.74 13.72 22.91
CA ARG A 552 10.42 14.34 23.10
C ARG A 552 9.38 13.66 22.21
N HIS A 553 8.23 13.37 22.80
CA HIS A 553 7.03 12.81 22.17
C HIS A 553 6.51 13.71 21.03
N VAL A 554 6.32 13.17 19.83
CA VAL A 554 5.53 13.83 18.77
C VAL A 554 4.12 13.24 18.83
N SER A 555 3.14 14.06 19.17
CA SER A 555 1.75 13.67 19.35
C SER A 555 1.13 13.09 18.07
N ARG A 556 0.39 11.99 18.22
CA ARG A 556 -0.49 11.40 17.19
C ARG A 556 -1.44 12.48 16.64
N GLY A 557 -1.31 12.82 15.37
CA GLY A 557 -2.24 13.68 14.64
C GLY A 557 -2.40 13.21 13.19
N SER A 558 -3.61 12.73 12.88
CA SER A 558 -4.27 12.56 11.57
C SER A 558 -3.58 11.75 10.44
N PRO A 559 -4.33 11.02 9.59
CA PRO A 559 -3.75 10.30 8.46
C PRO A 559 -3.28 11.30 7.38
N ALA A 560 -2.01 11.21 6.99
CA ALA A 560 -1.47 12.01 5.89
C ALA A 560 -2.06 11.57 4.53
N PRO A 561 -2.20 12.48 3.56
CA PRO A 561 -2.74 12.16 2.24
C PRO A 561 -1.76 11.28 1.47
N ARG A 562 -2.30 10.30 0.72
CA ARG A 562 -1.53 9.45 -0.20
C ARG A 562 -0.92 10.33 -1.30
N GLY A 563 0.41 10.36 -1.41
CA GLY A 563 1.08 10.93 -2.58
C GLY A 563 2.38 11.72 -2.37
N SER A 564 3.06 11.64 -1.23
CA SER A 564 4.40 12.22 -1.07
C SER A 564 5.41 11.12 -0.73
N GLN A 565 6.53 11.05 -1.46
CA GLN A 565 7.70 10.27 -1.06
C GLN A 565 8.17 10.84 0.28
N ALA A 566 7.87 10.13 1.38
CA ALA A 566 8.27 10.53 2.71
C ALA A 566 9.80 10.44 2.81
N THR A 567 10.47 11.57 2.99
CA THR A 567 11.86 11.61 3.43
C THR A 567 11.95 10.90 4.77
N GLU A 568 12.81 9.87 4.85
CA GLU A 568 12.97 9.06 6.05
C GLU A 568 13.41 9.93 7.25
N PRO A 569 12.87 9.70 8.46
CA PRO A 569 13.30 10.43 9.65
C PRO A 569 14.74 10.08 10.00
N GLU A 570 15.64 11.06 9.86
CA GLU A 570 17.03 10.97 10.31
C GLU A 570 17.10 10.94 11.85
N PRO A 571 18.05 10.17 12.44
CA PRO A 571 18.24 10.16 13.88
C PRO A 571 18.55 11.58 14.38
N PRO A 572 17.95 12.02 15.50
CA PRO A 572 18.27 13.31 16.08
C PRO A 572 19.78 13.42 16.35
N PRO A 573 20.43 14.54 15.98
CA PRO A 573 21.87 14.68 16.17
C PRO A 573 22.19 14.62 17.66
N SER A 574 23.25 13.87 18.02
CA SER A 574 23.74 13.72 19.39
C SER A 574 22.73 13.14 20.40
N LEU A 575 22.21 11.92 20.15
CA LEU A 575 21.50 11.10 21.16
C LEU A 575 22.42 10.12 21.91
N HIS A 576 22.25 10.05 23.24
CA HIS A 576 23.02 9.12 24.09
C HIS A 576 22.90 7.70 23.50
N PRO A 577 23.95 6.85 23.47
CA PRO A 577 23.88 5.55 22.80
C PRO A 577 22.65 4.71 23.17
N GLY A 578 22.28 4.65 24.46
CA GLY A 578 21.04 3.99 24.90
C GLY A 578 19.75 4.62 24.34
N ALA A 579 19.69 5.95 24.20
CA ALA A 579 18.56 6.66 23.59
C ALA A 579 18.51 6.48 22.07
N LEU A 580 19.67 6.39 21.41
CA LEU A 580 19.76 6.05 19.98
C LEU A 580 19.28 4.61 19.74
N LEU A 581 19.66 3.66 20.60
CA LEU A 581 19.17 2.28 20.56
C LEU A 581 17.65 2.21 20.73
N TYR A 582 17.12 2.98 21.68
CA TYR A 582 15.67 3.13 21.91
C TYR A 582 14.94 3.73 20.69
N TRP A 583 15.50 4.79 20.10
CA TRP A 583 14.96 5.43 18.91
C TRP A 583 15.00 4.49 17.69
N GLY A 584 16.10 3.76 17.50
CA GLY A 584 16.25 2.77 16.44
C GLY A 584 15.21 1.65 16.55
N ALA A 585 14.96 1.17 17.79
CA ALA A 585 13.91 0.19 18.07
C ALA A 585 12.51 0.72 17.74
N GLN A 586 12.22 1.99 18.07
CA GLN A 586 10.95 2.65 17.75
C GLN A 586 10.70 2.78 16.24
N HIS A 587 11.75 3.00 15.44
CA HIS A 587 11.62 3.20 13.99
C HIS A 587 11.93 1.94 13.17
N ARG A 588 12.13 0.79 13.83
CA ARG A 588 12.47 -0.50 13.20
C ARG A 588 13.76 -0.44 12.35
N ARG A 589 14.75 0.36 12.76
CA ARG A 589 16.00 0.56 12.00
C ARG A 589 17.15 -0.24 12.62
N LEU A 590 17.36 -1.47 12.15
CA LEU A 590 18.46 -2.32 12.64
C LEU A 590 19.86 -1.70 12.48
N PRO A 591 20.21 -1.01 11.37
CA PRO A 591 21.51 -0.37 11.25
C PRO A 591 21.76 0.69 12.33
N ALA A 592 20.75 1.49 12.68
CA ALA A 592 20.86 2.49 13.75
C ALA A 592 21.01 1.84 15.14
N MET A 593 20.36 0.70 15.35
CA MET A 593 20.52 -0.10 16.57
C MET A 593 21.92 -0.70 16.66
N ALA A 594 22.47 -1.22 15.55
CA ALA A 594 23.84 -1.73 15.47
C ALA A 594 24.88 -0.62 15.71
N ASP A 595 24.66 0.58 15.17
CA ASP A 595 25.50 1.76 15.39
C ASP A 595 25.48 2.19 16.87
N ALA A 596 24.31 2.23 17.49
CA ALA A 596 24.19 2.50 18.92
C ALA A 596 24.97 1.50 19.78
N LEU A 597 24.89 0.20 19.46
CA LEU A 597 25.65 -0.85 20.15
C LEU A 597 27.16 -0.72 19.91
N ALA A 598 27.58 -0.33 18.70
CA ALA A 598 28.97 -0.02 18.40
C ALA A 598 29.48 1.12 19.29
N HIS A 599 28.65 2.14 19.52
CA HIS A 599 28.92 3.23 20.45
C HIS A 599 28.73 2.89 21.94
N GLY A 600 28.46 1.62 22.29
CA GLY A 600 28.41 1.15 23.68
C GLY A 600 27.05 1.35 24.36
N ALA A 601 25.97 1.43 23.58
CA ALA A 601 24.62 1.36 24.14
C ALA A 601 24.42 0.08 24.94
N ASP A 602 23.82 0.20 26.13
CA ASP A 602 23.35 -0.94 26.91
C ASP A 602 22.00 -1.43 26.32
N PRO A 603 21.89 -2.70 25.87
CA PRO A 603 20.63 -3.30 25.44
C PRO A 603 19.52 -3.25 26.50
N GLY A 604 19.90 -3.22 27.79
CA GLY A 604 19.01 -3.09 28.93
C GLY A 604 18.71 -1.65 29.36
N TRP A 605 19.15 -0.65 28.58
CA TRP A 605 18.94 0.76 28.93
C TRP A 605 17.45 1.07 29.14
N ALA A 606 17.12 1.69 30.27
CA ALA A 606 15.74 2.02 30.62
C ALA A 606 15.46 3.51 30.43
N ASN A 607 14.46 3.83 29.61
CA ASN A 607 14.02 5.20 29.40
C ASN A 607 13.21 5.69 30.61
N VAL A 608 13.84 6.45 31.51
CA VAL A 608 13.21 6.99 32.73
C VAL A 608 12.00 7.89 32.41
N ALA A 609 11.99 8.56 31.26
CA ALA A 609 10.87 9.41 30.87
C ALA A 609 9.63 8.62 30.41
N GLU A 610 9.80 7.35 30.04
CA GLU A 610 8.73 6.49 29.56
C GLU A 610 8.63 5.23 30.43
N GLU A 611 8.36 5.42 31.72
CA GLU A 611 8.04 4.31 32.64
C GLU A 611 9.14 3.22 32.73
N HIS A 612 10.41 3.59 32.53
CA HIS A 612 11.55 2.67 32.46
C HIS A 612 11.48 1.67 31.29
N ARG A 613 10.81 2.03 30.20
CA ARG A 613 10.71 1.19 29.01
C ARG A 613 12.10 0.98 28.37
N THR A 614 12.40 -0.27 28.02
CA THR A 614 13.66 -0.66 27.36
C THR A 614 13.52 -0.60 25.84
N PRO A 615 14.63 -0.57 25.06
CA PRO A 615 14.59 -0.73 23.61
C PRO A 615 13.81 -1.98 23.18
N LEU A 616 13.91 -3.09 23.94
CA LEU A 616 13.17 -4.31 23.65
C LEU A 616 11.66 -4.09 23.80
N LEU A 617 11.22 -3.47 24.90
CA LEU A 617 9.81 -3.12 25.10
C LEU A 617 9.29 -2.12 24.07
N GLN A 618 10.16 -1.24 23.55
CA GLN A 618 9.79 -0.31 22.50
C GLN A 618 9.65 -1.02 21.14
N ALA A 619 10.52 -1.98 20.82
CA ALA A 619 10.38 -2.84 19.64
C ALA A 619 9.07 -3.65 19.68
N VAL A 620 8.65 -4.11 20.88
CA VAL A 620 7.35 -4.76 21.10
C VAL A 620 6.18 -3.83 20.80
N ALA A 621 6.27 -2.57 21.23
CA ALA A 621 5.24 -1.55 21.02
C ALA A 621 4.89 -1.37 19.53
N VAL A 622 5.92 -1.40 18.69
CA VAL A 622 5.81 -1.23 17.25
C VAL A 622 5.70 -2.55 16.50
N ASN A 623 5.46 -3.68 17.19
CA ASN A 623 5.38 -5.02 16.60
C ASN A 623 6.57 -5.38 15.69
N SER A 624 7.80 -5.01 16.08
CA SER A 624 9.00 -5.31 15.30
C SER A 624 9.60 -6.65 15.70
N LEU A 625 9.26 -7.71 14.95
CA LEU A 625 9.82 -9.05 15.16
C LEU A 625 11.35 -9.05 15.03
N LEU A 626 11.88 -8.44 13.96
CA LEU A 626 13.33 -8.35 13.71
C LEU A 626 14.05 -7.46 14.72
N GLY A 627 13.44 -6.35 15.15
CA GLY A 627 14.01 -5.49 16.20
C GLY A 627 14.10 -6.21 17.54
N CYS A 628 13.08 -6.98 17.93
CA CYS A 628 13.11 -7.81 19.13
C CYS A 628 14.19 -8.89 19.02
N GLU A 629 14.23 -9.60 17.89
CA GLU A 629 15.23 -10.65 17.63
C GLU A 629 16.66 -10.11 17.70
N PHE A 630 16.93 -8.98 17.05
CA PHE A 630 18.24 -8.31 17.07
C PHE A 630 18.69 -7.96 18.50
N LEU A 631 17.80 -7.36 19.30
CA LEU A 631 18.10 -6.96 20.67
C LEU A 631 18.39 -8.16 21.57
N LEU A 632 17.60 -9.24 21.43
CA LEU A 632 17.82 -10.50 22.17
C LEU A 632 19.14 -11.14 21.75
N GLN A 633 19.49 -11.10 20.47
CA GLN A 633 20.80 -11.58 20.02
C GLN A 633 21.95 -10.76 20.56
N ASN A 634 21.74 -9.48 20.84
CA ASN A 634 22.72 -8.57 21.43
C ASN A 634 22.62 -8.45 22.96
N GLY A 635 21.91 -9.36 23.63
CA GLY A 635 21.97 -9.49 25.09
C GLY A 635 20.89 -8.73 25.86
N ALA A 636 19.85 -8.21 25.20
CA ALA A 636 18.68 -7.69 25.90
C ALA A 636 18.03 -8.79 26.75
N ASN A 637 17.70 -8.46 28.00
CA ASN A 637 17.08 -9.40 28.92
C ASN A 637 15.59 -9.57 28.56
N VAL A 638 15.22 -10.79 28.15
CA VAL A 638 13.86 -11.17 27.76
C VAL A 638 12.83 -10.99 28.89
N ASN A 639 13.28 -10.92 30.14
CA ASN A 639 12.45 -10.79 31.34
C ASN A 639 12.58 -9.42 32.03
N GLN A 640 13.24 -8.44 31.43
CA GLN A 640 13.38 -7.12 32.05
C GLN A 640 12.03 -6.39 32.13
N ARG A 641 11.67 -5.95 33.34
CA ARG A 641 10.35 -5.38 33.64
C ARG A 641 10.37 -3.85 33.59
N ASP A 642 9.26 -3.26 33.15
CA ASP A 642 8.98 -1.82 33.25
C ASP A 642 8.59 -1.43 34.70
N SER A 643 8.30 -0.14 34.91
CA SER A 643 7.87 0.37 36.22
C SER A 643 6.52 -0.19 36.73
N ARG A 644 5.74 -0.85 35.87
CA ARG A 644 4.50 -1.57 36.25
C ARG A 644 4.74 -3.06 36.46
N GLY A 645 5.99 -3.49 36.55
CA GLY A 645 6.35 -4.90 36.70
C GLY A 645 6.15 -5.74 35.44
N ARG A 646 5.83 -5.12 34.28
CA ARG A 646 5.51 -5.85 33.05
C ARG A 646 6.75 -6.09 32.20
N GLY A 647 7.00 -7.34 31.86
CA GLY A 647 8.06 -7.74 30.93
C GLY A 647 7.62 -7.75 29.46
N PRO A 648 8.53 -8.05 28.51
CA PRO A 648 8.23 -8.18 27.08
C PRO A 648 7.07 -9.12 26.76
N LEU A 649 6.97 -10.26 27.46
CA LEU A 649 5.87 -11.21 27.29
C LEU A 649 4.51 -10.61 27.65
N HIS A 650 4.43 -9.79 28.72
CA HIS A 650 3.20 -9.10 29.12
C HIS A 650 2.78 -8.09 28.05
N HIS A 651 3.71 -7.26 27.57
CA HIS A 651 3.43 -6.27 26.53
C HIS A 651 2.99 -6.90 25.21
N ALA A 652 3.66 -7.98 24.79
CA ALA A 652 3.26 -8.71 23.58
C ALA A 652 1.86 -9.30 23.71
N THR A 653 1.52 -9.86 24.87
CA THR A 653 0.17 -10.38 25.15
C THR A 653 -0.89 -9.28 25.18
N MET A 654 -0.65 -8.18 25.88
CA MET A 654 -1.59 -7.04 25.96
C MET A 654 -1.90 -6.43 24.60
N LEU A 655 -0.89 -6.36 23.72
CA LEU A 655 -1.03 -5.82 22.36
C LEU A 655 -1.55 -6.86 21.35
N GLY A 656 -1.72 -8.13 21.77
CA GLY A 656 -2.18 -9.21 20.90
C GLY A 656 -1.16 -9.65 19.83
N HIS A 657 0.13 -9.39 20.04
CA HIS A 657 1.19 -9.71 19.09
C HIS A 657 1.62 -11.18 19.20
N THR A 658 0.82 -12.10 18.64
CA THR A 658 1.02 -13.56 18.71
C THR A 658 2.42 -14.01 18.27
N GLY A 659 2.99 -13.41 17.21
CA GLY A 659 4.34 -13.72 16.74
C GLY A 659 5.43 -13.34 17.76
N LEU A 660 5.28 -12.21 18.46
CA LEU A 660 6.22 -11.80 19.50
C LEU A 660 6.10 -12.65 20.77
N VAL A 661 4.88 -13.07 21.13
CA VAL A 661 4.68 -14.05 22.22
C VAL A 661 5.45 -15.35 21.91
N CYS A 662 5.30 -15.88 20.70
CA CYS A 662 6.03 -17.06 20.24
C CYS A 662 7.55 -16.85 20.35
N LEU A 663 8.06 -15.72 19.86
CA LEU A 663 9.48 -15.38 19.93
C LEU A 663 10.00 -15.34 21.38
N PHE A 664 9.31 -14.66 22.29
CA PHE A 664 9.76 -14.53 23.67
C PHE A 664 9.76 -15.86 24.41
N LEU A 665 8.75 -16.71 24.20
CA LEU A 665 8.71 -18.06 24.75
C LEU A 665 9.87 -18.93 24.22
N LYS A 666 10.23 -18.82 22.93
CA LYS A 666 11.42 -19.50 22.38
C LYS A 666 12.72 -19.04 23.03
N ARG A 667 12.78 -17.78 23.46
CA ARG A 667 13.96 -17.16 24.07
C ARG A 667 13.98 -17.22 25.59
N GLY A 668 13.10 -18.07 26.18
CA GLY A 668 13.12 -18.36 27.61
C GLY A 668 12.48 -17.26 28.46
N ALA A 669 11.46 -16.58 27.93
CA ALA A 669 10.63 -15.70 28.75
C ALA A 669 9.96 -16.49 29.87
N ASP A 670 10.01 -15.93 31.08
CA ASP A 670 9.37 -16.50 32.27
C ASP A 670 7.84 -16.40 32.12
N ILE A 671 7.21 -17.55 31.93
CA ILE A 671 5.76 -17.70 31.72
C ILE A 671 4.98 -17.36 32.99
N ASN A 672 5.60 -17.56 34.16
CA ASN A 672 4.98 -17.39 35.47
C ASN A 672 5.25 -16.01 36.09
N ALA A 673 5.97 -15.14 35.37
CA ALA A 673 6.16 -13.76 35.76
C ALA A 673 4.81 -13.04 35.85
N VAL A 674 4.56 -12.36 36.98
CA VAL A 674 3.37 -11.53 37.22
C VAL A 674 3.69 -10.04 37.17
N ASP A 675 2.75 -9.22 36.71
CA ASP A 675 2.82 -7.76 36.76
C ASP A 675 2.50 -7.18 38.16
N ALA A 676 2.44 -5.84 38.28
CA ALA A 676 2.12 -5.15 39.54
C ALA A 676 0.70 -5.44 40.04
N GLU A 677 -0.21 -5.82 39.15
CA GLU A 677 -1.58 -6.24 39.45
C GLU A 677 -1.67 -7.75 39.81
N GLY A 678 -0.54 -8.46 39.79
CA GLY A 678 -0.47 -9.89 40.10
C GLY A 678 -0.92 -10.80 38.94
N LYS A 679 -1.03 -10.27 37.72
CA LYS A 679 -1.48 -11.01 36.54
C LYS A 679 -0.28 -11.57 35.78
N ASP A 680 -0.31 -12.87 35.49
CA ASP A 680 0.63 -13.49 34.55
C ASP A 680 0.16 -13.31 33.09
N ALA A 681 1.04 -13.62 32.14
CA ALA A 681 0.72 -13.50 30.73
C ALA A 681 -0.51 -14.33 30.31
N LEU A 682 -0.75 -15.49 30.95
CA LEU A 682 -1.90 -16.35 30.63
C LEU A 682 -3.22 -15.72 31.09
N THR A 683 -3.23 -15.13 32.28
CA THR A 683 -4.36 -14.41 32.86
C THR A 683 -4.74 -13.22 31.97
N ILE A 684 -3.75 -12.41 31.56
CA ILE A 684 -3.97 -11.29 30.63
C ILE A 684 -4.55 -11.81 29.29
N ALA A 685 -4.00 -12.88 28.73
CA ALA A 685 -4.50 -13.44 27.46
C ALA A 685 -5.95 -13.94 27.55
N MET A 686 -6.34 -14.52 28.70
CA MET A 686 -7.70 -14.97 28.98
C MET A 686 -8.67 -13.79 29.12
N GLU A 687 -8.29 -12.74 29.86
CA GLU A 687 -9.10 -11.52 30.01
C GLU A 687 -9.31 -10.79 28.68
N LEU A 688 -8.29 -10.76 27.82
CA LEU A 688 -8.37 -10.18 26.47
C LEU A 688 -9.00 -11.11 25.43
N ALA A 689 -9.44 -12.31 25.83
CA ALA A 689 -10.05 -13.33 24.98
C ALA A 689 -9.20 -13.70 23.74
N ASN A 690 -7.86 -13.66 23.84
CA ASN A 690 -6.96 -13.99 22.74
C ASN A 690 -6.63 -15.49 22.72
N ALA A 691 -7.48 -16.27 22.04
CA ALA A 691 -7.40 -17.74 22.00
C ALA A 691 -6.05 -18.30 21.50
N ASP A 692 -5.42 -17.65 20.53
CA ASP A 692 -4.15 -18.12 19.96
C ASP A 692 -3.00 -17.95 20.96
N ILE A 693 -2.95 -16.81 21.65
CA ILE A 693 -1.98 -16.56 22.71
C ILE A 693 -2.23 -17.46 23.93
N VAL A 694 -3.49 -17.69 24.31
CA VAL A 694 -3.84 -18.66 25.37
C VAL A 694 -3.34 -20.05 25.02
N THR A 695 -3.48 -20.47 23.76
CA THR A 695 -3.00 -21.78 23.29
C THR A 695 -1.48 -21.86 23.38
N LEU A 696 -0.76 -20.85 22.89
CA LEU A 696 0.70 -20.78 22.97
C LEU A 696 1.22 -20.86 24.40
N LEU A 697 0.63 -20.08 25.32
CA LEU A 697 1.04 -20.03 26.72
C LEU A 697 0.74 -21.35 27.45
N ARG A 698 -0.40 -22.00 27.16
CA ARG A 698 -0.72 -23.33 27.71
C ARG A 698 0.23 -24.40 27.20
N LEU A 699 0.54 -24.40 25.90
CA LEU A 699 1.51 -25.32 25.30
C LEU A 699 2.90 -25.15 25.93
N ALA A 700 3.35 -23.91 26.11
CA ALA A 700 4.64 -23.62 26.73
C ALA A 700 4.69 -24.04 28.21
N LYS A 701 3.59 -23.83 28.96
CA LYS A 701 3.47 -24.27 30.35
C LYS A 701 3.46 -25.80 30.50
N MET A 702 2.78 -26.52 29.61
CA MET A 702 2.83 -27.98 29.59
C MET A 702 4.26 -28.49 29.32
N ARG A 703 4.97 -27.87 28.37
CA ARG A 703 6.36 -28.21 28.10
C ARG A 703 7.29 -28.01 29.29
N GLU A 704 7.15 -26.93 30.06
CA GLU A 704 7.94 -26.72 31.28
C GLU A 704 7.73 -27.87 32.30
N LEU A 705 6.49 -28.36 32.42
CA LEU A 705 6.15 -29.49 33.28
C LEU A 705 6.75 -30.81 32.77
N ASP A 706 6.66 -31.08 31.47
CA ASP A 706 7.20 -32.32 30.86
C ASP A 706 8.73 -32.37 30.98
N VAL A 707 9.40 -31.24 30.76
CA VAL A 707 10.85 -31.11 30.94
C VAL A 707 11.25 -31.31 32.40
N ALA A 708 10.48 -30.76 33.35
CA ALA A 708 10.72 -30.96 34.78
C ALA A 708 10.55 -32.42 35.22
N GLN A 709 9.75 -33.21 34.50
CA GLN A 709 9.55 -34.65 34.71
C GLN A 709 10.57 -35.53 33.96
N GLY A 710 11.57 -34.95 33.30
CA GLY A 710 12.62 -35.68 32.59
C GLY A 710 12.17 -36.30 31.26
N GLN A 711 11.03 -35.88 30.72
CA GLN A 711 10.54 -36.34 29.42
C GLN A 711 11.17 -35.50 28.30
N THR A 712 11.82 -36.16 27.34
CA THR A 712 12.47 -35.47 26.22
C THR A 712 11.44 -35.06 25.15
N GLY A 713 10.93 -33.83 25.28
CA GLY A 713 10.48 -32.90 24.24
C GLY A 713 9.52 -33.38 23.14
N ASP A 714 8.32 -32.80 23.11
CA ASP A 714 7.33 -32.96 22.04
C ASP A 714 7.72 -32.21 20.74
N ASP A 715 7.90 -32.91 19.62
CA ASP A 715 8.13 -32.32 18.29
C ASP A 715 6.96 -31.45 17.81
N THR A 716 5.74 -31.73 18.27
CA THR A 716 4.51 -30.97 17.94
C THR A 716 4.59 -29.54 18.48
N TYR A 717 5.17 -29.36 19.68
CA TYR A 717 5.46 -28.03 20.22
C TYR A 717 6.42 -27.28 19.29
N LEU A 718 7.50 -27.93 18.87
CA LEU A 718 8.51 -27.31 17.99
C LEU A 718 7.94 -27.01 16.59
N ASP A 719 7.06 -27.86 16.07
CA ASP A 719 6.40 -27.67 14.78
C ASP A 719 5.38 -26.53 14.82
N ILE A 720 4.52 -26.45 15.85
CA ILE A 720 3.57 -25.34 16.04
C ILE A 720 4.33 -24.01 16.17
N PHE A 721 5.38 -23.98 16.97
CA PHE A 721 6.21 -22.80 17.15
C PHE A 721 7.00 -22.44 15.88
N ARG A 722 7.35 -23.42 15.04
CA ARG A 722 7.98 -23.18 13.74
C ARG A 722 6.98 -22.60 12.75
N ASP A 723 5.77 -23.15 12.68
CA ASP A 723 4.70 -22.67 11.81
C ASP A 723 4.28 -21.24 12.16
N ILE A 724 4.15 -20.92 13.46
CA ILE A 724 3.84 -19.57 13.91
C ILE A 724 4.99 -18.61 13.61
N SER A 725 6.24 -19.04 13.74
CA SER A 725 7.40 -18.23 13.32
C SER A 725 7.41 -17.95 11.82
N LEU A 726 7.15 -18.97 10.99
CA LEU A 726 7.01 -18.80 9.54
C LEU A 726 5.87 -17.84 9.21
N MET A 727 4.72 -17.96 9.89
CA MET A 727 3.61 -17.02 9.72
C MET A 727 3.97 -15.60 10.18
N ALA A 728 4.60 -15.43 11.34
CA ALA A 728 4.99 -14.12 11.87
C ALA A 728 6.03 -13.43 10.97
N SER A 729 6.91 -14.22 10.37
CA SER A 729 7.94 -13.74 9.48
C SER A 729 7.37 -13.42 8.10
N ASP A 730 6.72 -14.37 7.43
CA ASP A 730 6.37 -14.28 6.00
C ASP A 730 4.96 -13.74 5.74
N ASN A 731 4.04 -13.89 6.69
CA ASN A 731 2.64 -13.51 6.54
C ASN A 731 2.07 -12.96 7.87
N PRO A 732 2.63 -11.88 8.43
CA PRO A 732 2.25 -11.37 9.76
C PRO A 732 0.75 -11.06 9.86
N GLU A 733 0.12 -10.67 8.73
CA GLU A 733 -1.31 -10.42 8.59
C GLU A 733 -2.20 -11.60 9.06
N LYS A 734 -1.72 -12.83 8.91
CA LYS A 734 -2.48 -14.04 9.30
C LYS A 734 -2.57 -14.22 10.81
N LEU A 735 -1.68 -13.56 11.56
CA LEU A 735 -1.68 -13.57 13.02
C LEU A 735 -2.45 -12.37 13.62
N THR A 736 -2.82 -11.39 12.79
CA THR A 736 -3.63 -10.24 13.19
C THR A 736 -5.12 -10.55 12.98
N ARG A 737 -5.87 -10.76 14.07
CA ARG A 737 -7.34 -10.73 14.00
C ARG A 737 -7.82 -9.28 13.93
N ALA A 738 -8.82 -9.02 13.08
CA ALA A 738 -9.54 -7.75 13.10
C ALA A 738 -10.12 -7.54 14.52
N PRO A 739 -10.03 -6.33 15.09
CA PRO A 739 -10.56 -6.09 16.43
C PRO A 739 -12.04 -6.45 16.45
N SER A 740 -12.42 -7.33 17.37
CA SER A 740 -13.83 -7.54 17.70
C SER A 740 -14.40 -6.18 18.10
N LYS A 741 -15.61 -5.85 17.61
CA LYS A 741 -16.30 -4.57 17.84
C LYS A 741 -16.73 -4.34 19.31
N HIS A 742 -16.08 -4.99 20.27
CA HIS A 742 -16.35 -4.90 21.69
C HIS A 742 -15.07 -4.60 22.48
N SER A 743 -14.56 -3.37 22.33
CA SER A 743 -13.69 -2.74 23.34
C SER A 743 -13.70 -1.22 23.13
N THR A 744 -14.85 -0.63 23.42
CA THR A 744 -14.94 0.70 24.03
C THR A 744 -15.48 0.46 25.42
N LEU A 745 -14.59 0.45 26.40
CA LEU A 745 -14.82 0.91 27.77
C LEU A 745 -13.47 1.39 28.32
#